data_AF-A0A162RDI1-F1
#
_entry.id   AF-A0A162RDI1-F1
#
_cell.length_a   1.000
_cell.length_b   1.000
_cell.length_c   1.000
_cell.angle_alpha   90.00
_cell.angle_beta   90.00
_cell.angle_gamma   90.00
#
_symmetry.space_group_name_H-M   'P 1'
#
loop_
_entity.id
_entity.type
_entity.pdbx_description
1 polymer ?
#
loop_
_entity_poly.entity_id
_entity_poly.type
_entity_poly.pdbx_seq_one_letter_code
_entity_poly.pdbx_strand_id
1 'polypeptide(L)'
;MKKAMKKTMKKTLSVSTMASLLITSSAVAINVKAAGVTPPESPRLWGQDRYETAVKVSQAGWENGSDYVVIASGEGYADALSAAPLAKVNNAPILLTQKDSLSDKTLEELKRLNVKHVIIVGGQGVVSQGIEDKIKSEVTADVERLWGQNRYETSVKVAEKLGVTDKVVLASGQGYADALSAAPVAAVNGMPVLLTESTNLSQATADFIKAHPSITKTYVIGGTASISDGTANKVPAAERLGGANRYETNAAVVNAFATDFDFKNAYVALGNGPTGNEFADALSASALAAKNSAAVVITDKVLTDTTKNLMNSTISPSSVITVLGGVANVSDAVVSGMKISASFLSEAGATVTEVINGNADITADNVTLKGNVKGDLYLEGNNGSISNITVDGTIYLNPGSTGVANLDTVTAKNIVVLSGAQNSIHLKNVNAQKLTVHSKTDVRVQSEGSTSIGATIVKSKAVLDATSGSFGTVNVAKTMKDKTVEFRGTFDKLVTIDGQVNLKTTASANIIGILVSSIAQGQNVSIDGEGTIKNVQVKNETAKLNIGKNLDIRGVIEAINKNNISSENSSIISKVDQKSSDGMTDIGNTTPGGTNGSGNSGGGVTYTDITKVVSGLYKDRIAEYLAAHPNLNSDISVTTGDTIVVKINNQNWTSISELFANAQNDDIGTIKSRLNTLQGILDLHTVGNIKVGGASLPEYIQQLYPADFTEDGRLNIDVIASKIAAKDPSYENFNANLINKITSANSTLVGPSVSGSVSFEGQTISVAVDKIAKDGQTIYHSAWSQEENLKFLSKNNVSDITGLYTIYSGNNIIKVQITK
;
A
#
# COMPACT_ATOMS: atom_id res chain seq x y z
N MET A 1 -32.17 -36.04 -61.01
CA MET A 1 -31.35 -36.34 -62.21
C MET A 1 -30.63 -35.08 -62.66
N LYS A 2 -29.28 -35.14 -62.77
CA LYS A 2 -28.35 -34.37 -63.66
C LYS A 2 -28.42 -32.83 -63.61
N LYS A 3 -27.35 -32.03 -63.56
CA LYS A 3 -25.87 -32.14 -63.69
C LYS A 3 -25.37 -30.73 -63.29
N ALA A 4 -24.33 -30.54 -62.46
CA ALA A 4 -22.90 -30.43 -62.85
C ALA A 4 -22.65 -29.38 -63.95
N MET A 5 -21.63 -28.52 -63.97
CA MET A 5 -20.37 -28.35 -63.24
C MET A 5 -19.64 -27.13 -63.89
N LYS A 6 -18.83 -26.37 -63.12
CA LYS A 6 -17.54 -25.70 -63.48
C LYS A 6 -17.53 -24.70 -64.66
N LYS A 7 -16.77 -23.58 -64.66
CA LYS A 7 -15.31 -23.46 -64.46
C LYS A 7 -14.87 -21.97 -64.59
N THR A 8 -13.88 -21.56 -63.78
CA THR A 8 -12.75 -20.59 -64.02
C THR A 8 -13.00 -19.15 -64.53
N MET A 9 -12.14 -18.13 -64.33
CA MET A 9 -11.20 -17.64 -63.32
C MET A 9 -10.50 -16.38 -63.93
N LYS A 10 -10.22 -15.34 -63.12
CA LYS A 10 -9.16 -14.29 -63.21
C LYS A 10 -9.43 -12.88 -63.77
N LYS A 11 -9.18 -11.90 -62.86
CA LYS A 11 -8.49 -10.58 -62.98
C LYS A 11 -9.25 -9.46 -63.73
N THR A 12 -9.32 -8.17 -63.34
CA THR A 12 -8.62 -7.32 -62.35
C THR A 12 -9.34 -5.95 -62.29
N LEU A 13 -9.09 -5.21 -61.20
CA LEU A 13 -9.09 -3.74 -61.04
C LEU A 13 -10.37 -2.98 -60.62
N SER A 14 -10.10 -2.09 -59.66
CA SER A 14 -10.89 -1.11 -58.92
C SER A 14 -11.90 -0.28 -59.71
N VAL A 15 -13.02 0.08 -59.07
CA VAL A 15 -13.42 1.48 -58.81
C VAL A 15 -14.29 1.53 -57.55
N SER A 16 -13.88 2.42 -56.65
CA SER A 16 -14.60 2.93 -55.49
C SER A 16 -15.96 3.52 -55.84
N THR A 17 -17.02 3.13 -55.14
CA THR A 17 -18.20 4.00 -55.02
C THR A 17 -18.81 3.86 -53.64
N MET A 18 -18.60 4.90 -52.84
CA MET A 18 -19.36 5.24 -51.65
C MET A 18 -20.86 5.08 -51.93
N ALA A 19 -21.50 4.15 -51.23
CA ALA A 19 -22.94 4.18 -51.00
C ALA A 19 -23.14 4.57 -49.53
N SER A 20 -23.20 5.88 -49.30
CA SER A 20 -23.65 6.49 -48.06
C SER A 20 -25.12 6.13 -47.82
N LEU A 21 -25.36 5.07 -47.06
CA LEU A 21 -26.67 4.77 -46.48
C LEU A 21 -26.83 5.62 -45.21
N LEU A 22 -27.39 6.81 -45.38
CA LEU A 22 -27.89 7.63 -44.27
C LEU A 22 -29.08 6.89 -43.63
N ILE A 23 -28.79 6.01 -42.68
CA ILE A 23 -29.77 5.58 -41.69
C ILE A 23 -29.80 6.70 -40.66
N THR A 24 -30.75 7.62 -40.78
CA THR A 24 -31.11 8.53 -39.71
C THR A 24 -31.77 7.71 -38.60
N SER A 25 -30.95 7.06 -37.76
CA SER A 25 -31.39 6.57 -36.48
C SER A 25 -31.63 7.79 -35.60
N SER A 26 -32.88 8.22 -35.50
CA SER A 26 -33.32 9.09 -34.41
C SER A 26 -33.02 8.33 -33.12
N ALA A 27 -31.86 8.63 -32.50
CA ALA A 27 -31.54 8.17 -31.17
C ALA A 27 -32.57 8.79 -30.23
N VAL A 28 -33.61 8.03 -29.91
CA VAL A 28 -34.43 8.33 -28.75
C VAL A 28 -33.49 8.21 -27.57
N ALA A 29 -33.10 9.35 -26.99
CA ALA A 29 -32.41 9.37 -25.71
C ALA A 29 -33.40 8.83 -24.67
N ILE A 30 -33.36 7.52 -24.46
CA ILE A 30 -34.03 6.91 -23.32
C ILE A 30 -33.23 7.41 -22.12
N ASN A 31 -33.82 8.27 -21.30
CA ASN A 31 -33.27 8.60 -19.99
C ASN A 31 -33.36 7.33 -19.15
N VAL A 32 -32.35 6.47 -19.24
CA VAL A 32 -32.18 5.34 -18.35
C VAL A 32 -31.79 5.93 -17.00
N LYS A 33 -32.77 6.08 -16.10
CA LYS A 33 -32.47 6.22 -14.68
C LYS A 33 -31.59 5.05 -14.31
N ALA A 34 -30.41 5.30 -13.74
CA ALA A 34 -29.60 4.27 -13.12
C ALA A 34 -30.53 3.43 -12.23
N ALA A 35 -30.81 2.20 -12.63
CA ALA A 35 -31.56 1.28 -11.80
C ALA A 35 -30.75 1.12 -10.52
N GLY A 36 -31.35 1.38 -9.36
CA GLY A 36 -30.70 1.16 -8.08
C GLY A 36 -30.46 -0.33 -7.88
N VAL A 37 -29.42 -0.88 -8.51
CA VAL A 37 -28.97 -2.24 -8.24
C VAL A 37 -28.34 -2.20 -6.85
N THR A 38 -28.86 -3.04 -5.97
CA THR A 38 -28.29 -3.22 -4.63
C THR A 38 -26.88 -3.79 -4.78
N PRO A 39 -25.88 -3.26 -4.04
CA PRO A 39 -24.55 -3.86 -3.98
C PRO A 39 -24.64 -5.36 -3.70
N PRO A 40 -23.64 -6.16 -4.13
CA PRO A 40 -23.63 -7.59 -3.83
C PRO A 40 -23.79 -7.82 -2.32
N GLU A 41 -24.57 -8.85 -1.99
CA GLU A 41 -24.70 -9.32 -0.61
C GLU A 41 -23.33 -9.68 -0.05
N SER A 42 -23.20 -9.65 1.27
CA SER A 42 -22.00 -10.13 1.97
C SER A 42 -22.32 -11.46 2.63
N PRO A 43 -22.04 -12.61 1.99
CA PRO A 43 -22.29 -13.91 2.58
C PRO A 43 -21.50 -14.05 3.88
N ARG A 44 -22.06 -14.77 4.84
CA ARG A 44 -21.37 -15.09 6.10
C ARG A 44 -21.26 -16.59 6.26
N LEU A 45 -20.03 -17.08 6.34
CA LEU A 45 -19.71 -18.47 6.64
C LEU A 45 -19.39 -18.56 8.13
N TRP A 46 -20.34 -19.07 8.93
CA TRP A 46 -20.23 -19.10 10.38
C TRP A 46 -21.06 -20.22 11.00
N GLY A 47 -20.62 -20.71 12.15
CA GLY A 47 -21.41 -21.57 13.03
C GLY A 47 -21.33 -21.12 14.48
N GLN A 48 -21.89 -21.92 15.40
CA GLN A 48 -21.91 -21.58 16.83
C GLN A 48 -20.50 -21.48 17.43
N ASP A 49 -19.55 -22.19 16.85
CA ASP A 49 -18.14 -22.18 17.22
C ASP A 49 -17.22 -22.29 15.99
N ARG A 50 -15.91 -22.37 16.25
CA ARG A 50 -14.87 -22.50 15.22
C ARG A 50 -14.94 -23.80 14.42
N TYR A 51 -15.47 -24.88 15.01
CA TYR A 51 -15.58 -26.18 14.37
C TYR A 51 -16.72 -26.15 13.35
N GLU A 52 -17.86 -25.60 13.75
CA GLU A 52 -18.99 -25.39 12.84
C GLU A 52 -18.68 -24.35 11.75
N THR A 53 -17.96 -23.28 12.06
CA THR A 53 -17.48 -22.33 11.03
C THR A 53 -16.62 -23.03 9.99
N ALA A 54 -15.68 -23.89 10.41
CA ALA A 54 -14.86 -24.68 9.48
C ALA A 54 -15.72 -25.62 8.61
N VAL A 55 -16.77 -26.22 9.18
CA VAL A 55 -17.76 -27.02 8.43
C VAL A 55 -18.51 -26.15 7.41
N LYS A 56 -18.91 -24.92 7.75
CA LYS A 56 -19.57 -24.01 6.78
C LYS A 56 -18.65 -23.57 5.65
N VAL A 57 -17.38 -23.33 5.95
CA VAL A 57 -16.35 -23.07 4.94
C VAL A 57 -16.20 -24.27 4.00
N SER A 58 -16.16 -25.49 4.57
CA SER A 58 -16.11 -26.73 3.79
C SER A 58 -17.33 -26.88 2.87
N GLN A 59 -18.53 -26.64 3.38
CA GLN A 59 -19.77 -26.72 2.61
C GLN A 59 -19.80 -25.72 1.45
N ALA A 60 -19.31 -24.49 1.66
CA ALA A 60 -19.26 -23.47 0.61
C ALA A 60 -18.19 -23.76 -0.46
N GLY A 61 -17.07 -24.39 -0.09
CA GLY A 61 -15.97 -24.66 -1.03
C GLY A 61 -16.03 -26.02 -1.74
N TRP A 62 -16.69 -27.00 -1.13
CA TRP A 62 -16.68 -28.41 -1.52
C TRP A 62 -18.09 -29.01 -1.46
N GLU A 63 -19.02 -28.34 -2.15
CA GLU A 63 -20.43 -28.74 -2.24
C GLU A 63 -20.58 -30.20 -2.69
N ASN A 64 -19.78 -30.61 -3.69
CA ASN A 64 -19.82 -31.95 -4.29
C ASN A 64 -18.87 -32.98 -3.63
N GLY A 65 -18.34 -32.67 -2.46
CA GLY A 65 -17.39 -33.52 -1.74
C GLY A 65 -15.91 -33.23 -2.04
N SER A 66 -15.03 -33.98 -1.40
CA SER A 66 -13.57 -33.87 -1.52
C SER A 66 -12.90 -35.19 -1.21
N ASP A 67 -11.98 -35.65 -2.07
CA ASP A 67 -11.20 -36.87 -1.81
C ASP A 67 -10.23 -36.71 -0.63
N TYR A 68 -9.77 -35.48 -0.38
CA TYR A 68 -8.85 -35.14 0.70
C TYR A 68 -9.49 -34.19 1.71
N VAL A 69 -9.05 -34.29 2.96
CA VAL A 69 -9.34 -33.32 4.03
C VAL A 69 -8.12 -33.15 4.92
N VAL A 70 -7.90 -31.93 5.38
CA VAL A 70 -6.90 -31.65 6.42
C VAL A 70 -7.60 -31.44 7.76
N ILE A 71 -7.18 -32.19 8.78
CA ILE A 71 -7.60 -32.02 10.17
C ILE A 71 -6.48 -31.33 10.94
N ALA A 72 -6.80 -30.25 11.64
CA ALA A 72 -5.88 -29.57 12.53
C ALA A 72 -6.53 -29.23 13.88
N SER A 73 -5.71 -28.88 14.87
CA SER A 73 -6.23 -28.41 16.15
C SER A 73 -6.99 -27.09 15.98
N GLY A 74 -8.20 -27.02 16.51
CA GLY A 74 -8.93 -25.77 16.66
C GLY A 74 -8.49 -24.96 17.87
N GLU A 75 -7.71 -25.53 18.79
CA GLU A 75 -7.35 -24.92 20.08
C GLU A 75 -5.99 -24.22 20.02
N GLY A 76 -5.08 -24.72 19.17
CA GLY A 76 -3.77 -24.11 18.92
C GLY A 76 -3.49 -23.90 17.44
N TYR A 77 -2.89 -22.75 17.10
CA TYR A 77 -2.62 -22.36 15.72
C TYR A 77 -1.35 -22.98 15.14
N ALA A 78 -0.35 -23.25 15.99
CA ALA A 78 1.04 -23.36 15.58
C ALA A 78 1.29 -24.39 14.48
N ASP A 79 0.74 -25.59 14.64
CA ASP A 79 0.89 -26.68 13.67
C ASP A 79 0.06 -26.41 12.40
N ALA A 80 -1.10 -25.78 12.56
CA ALA A 80 -2.09 -25.59 11.51
C ALA A 80 -1.72 -24.47 10.52
N LEU A 81 -0.95 -23.47 10.94
CA LEU A 81 -0.56 -22.31 10.10
C LEU A 81 0.11 -22.68 8.77
N SER A 82 0.77 -23.85 8.74
CA SER A 82 1.46 -24.36 7.55
C SER A 82 0.58 -25.18 6.62
N ALA A 83 -0.67 -25.49 7.01
CA ALA A 83 -1.52 -26.46 6.32
C ALA A 83 -2.17 -25.93 5.03
N ALA A 84 -2.37 -24.60 4.89
CA ALA A 84 -3.14 -24.03 3.78
C ALA A 84 -2.58 -24.39 2.38
N PRO A 85 -1.27 -24.33 2.12
CA PRO A 85 -0.73 -24.75 0.82
C PRO A 85 -0.96 -26.23 0.54
N LEU A 86 -0.77 -27.10 1.53
CA LEU A 86 -1.02 -28.54 1.39
C LEU A 86 -2.51 -28.83 1.12
N ALA A 87 -3.40 -28.16 1.83
CA ALA A 87 -4.85 -28.27 1.62
C ALA A 87 -5.24 -27.83 0.20
N LYS A 88 -4.71 -26.69 -0.28
CA LYS A 88 -4.98 -26.17 -1.62
C LYS A 88 -4.49 -27.10 -2.73
N VAL A 89 -3.26 -27.63 -2.64
CA VAL A 89 -2.72 -28.57 -3.64
C VAL A 89 -3.56 -29.84 -3.75
N ASN A 90 -4.11 -30.33 -2.64
CA ASN A 90 -4.98 -31.50 -2.62
C ASN A 90 -6.46 -31.17 -2.87
N ASN A 91 -6.80 -29.91 -3.19
CA ASN A 91 -8.18 -29.41 -3.28
C ASN A 91 -9.02 -29.87 -2.08
N ALA A 92 -8.52 -29.65 -0.86
CA ALA A 92 -9.08 -30.15 0.39
C ALA A 92 -9.54 -29.02 1.32
N PRO A 93 -10.67 -29.17 2.05
CA PRO A 93 -11.02 -28.29 3.16
C PRO A 93 -10.08 -28.52 4.36
N ILE A 94 -9.97 -27.48 5.19
CA ILE A 94 -9.34 -27.58 6.51
C ILE A 94 -10.47 -27.61 7.55
N LEU A 95 -10.63 -28.75 8.22
CA LEU A 95 -11.54 -28.89 9.35
C LEU A 95 -10.75 -28.88 10.67
N LEU A 96 -11.44 -28.52 11.74
CA LEU A 96 -10.85 -28.36 13.05
C LEU A 96 -11.40 -29.40 14.03
N THR A 97 -10.60 -29.74 15.03
CA THR A 97 -10.98 -30.61 16.15
C THR A 97 -10.45 -30.08 17.48
N GLN A 98 -11.12 -30.40 18.58
CA GLN A 98 -10.50 -30.29 19.90
C GLN A 98 -9.45 -31.38 20.05
N LYS A 99 -8.55 -31.23 21.02
CA LYS A 99 -7.50 -32.23 21.29
C LYS A 99 -8.02 -33.66 21.43
N ASP A 100 -9.04 -33.83 22.27
CA ASP A 100 -9.56 -35.14 22.70
C ASP A 100 -11.03 -35.38 22.31
N SER A 101 -11.64 -34.44 21.59
CA SER A 101 -13.03 -34.56 21.12
C SER A 101 -13.18 -34.13 19.65
N LEU A 102 -13.58 -35.07 18.80
CA LEU A 102 -14.06 -34.78 17.44
C LEU A 102 -15.55 -34.51 17.51
N SER A 103 -15.95 -33.28 17.22
CA SER A 103 -17.36 -32.88 17.23
C SER A 103 -18.17 -33.69 16.22
N ASP A 104 -19.44 -33.94 16.54
CA ASP A 104 -20.33 -34.67 15.65
C ASP A 104 -20.50 -33.93 14.31
N LYS A 105 -20.48 -32.59 14.34
CA LYS A 105 -20.53 -31.76 13.12
C LYS A 105 -19.31 -31.96 12.22
N THR A 106 -18.11 -32.03 12.78
CA THR A 106 -16.91 -32.33 11.99
C THR A 106 -16.97 -33.75 11.44
N LEU A 107 -17.43 -34.73 12.23
CA LEU A 107 -17.56 -36.11 11.78
C LEU A 107 -18.62 -36.27 10.66
N GLU A 108 -19.77 -35.62 10.80
CA GLU A 108 -20.80 -35.54 9.76
C GLU A 108 -20.25 -34.93 8.48
N GLU A 109 -19.44 -33.87 8.58
CA GLU A 109 -18.83 -33.21 7.42
C GLU A 109 -17.79 -34.11 6.74
N LEU A 110 -16.99 -34.87 7.48
CA LEU A 110 -16.10 -35.89 6.90
C LEU A 110 -16.88 -36.92 6.07
N LYS A 111 -18.02 -37.39 6.60
CA LYS A 111 -18.91 -38.33 5.91
C LYS A 111 -19.57 -37.68 4.69
N ARG A 112 -20.04 -36.43 4.79
CA ARG A 112 -20.65 -35.67 3.67
C ARG A 112 -19.67 -35.45 2.53
N LEU A 113 -18.42 -35.13 2.86
CA LEU A 113 -17.36 -34.92 1.88
C LEU A 113 -16.99 -36.20 1.13
N ASN A 114 -17.30 -37.37 1.70
CA ASN A 114 -16.91 -38.69 1.19
C ASN A 114 -15.39 -38.79 1.00
N VAL A 115 -14.64 -38.38 2.01
CA VAL A 115 -13.17 -38.32 1.99
C VAL A 115 -12.56 -39.72 1.86
N LYS A 116 -11.49 -39.82 1.09
CA LYS A 116 -10.66 -41.02 0.94
C LYS A 116 -9.34 -40.91 1.69
N HIS A 117 -8.87 -39.68 1.91
CA HIS A 117 -7.59 -39.39 2.56
C HIS A 117 -7.77 -38.28 3.59
N VAL A 118 -7.42 -38.58 4.83
CA VAL A 118 -7.41 -37.63 5.95
C VAL A 118 -5.96 -37.33 6.32
N ILE A 119 -5.58 -36.06 6.26
CA ILE A 119 -4.26 -35.60 6.68
C ILE A 119 -4.41 -34.88 8.02
N ILE A 120 -3.92 -35.47 9.09
CA ILE A 120 -3.85 -34.83 10.40
C ILE A 120 -2.56 -34.02 10.48
N VAL A 121 -2.66 -32.72 10.71
CA VAL A 121 -1.51 -31.84 10.95
C VAL A 121 -1.41 -31.53 12.44
N GLY A 122 -0.33 -32.00 13.04
CA GLY A 122 -0.04 -31.84 14.47
C GLY A 122 0.14 -33.16 15.21
N GLY A 123 0.96 -33.10 16.27
CA GLY A 123 1.27 -34.26 17.10
C GLY A 123 0.09 -34.69 17.98
N GLN A 124 0.24 -35.86 18.63
CA GLN A 124 -0.75 -36.41 19.56
C GLN A 124 -1.07 -35.47 20.75
N GLY A 125 -0.17 -34.54 21.06
CA GLY A 125 -0.38 -33.53 22.11
C GLY A 125 -1.48 -32.51 21.79
N VAL A 126 -1.82 -32.29 20.51
CA VAL A 126 -2.80 -31.29 20.05
C VAL A 126 -3.97 -31.89 19.25
N VAL A 127 -3.80 -33.09 18.70
CA VAL A 127 -4.85 -33.93 18.12
C VAL A 127 -4.55 -35.36 18.55
N SER A 128 -5.27 -35.89 19.55
CA SER A 128 -4.87 -37.14 20.20
C SER A 128 -4.99 -38.36 19.29
N GLN A 129 -4.38 -39.47 19.73
CA GLN A 129 -4.52 -40.75 19.04
C GLN A 129 -5.98 -41.20 18.99
N GLY A 130 -6.77 -40.90 20.04
CA GLY A 130 -8.19 -41.23 20.08
C GLY A 130 -9.01 -40.55 18.96
N ILE A 131 -8.63 -39.34 18.53
CA ILE A 131 -9.25 -38.69 17.37
C ILE A 131 -8.93 -39.44 16.08
N GLU A 132 -7.67 -39.80 15.89
CA GLU A 132 -7.23 -40.55 14.71
C GLU A 132 -7.92 -41.92 14.63
N ASP A 133 -8.00 -42.64 15.74
CA ASP A 133 -8.66 -43.94 15.83
C ASP A 133 -10.17 -43.82 15.57
N LYS A 134 -10.83 -42.78 16.13
CA LYS A 134 -12.24 -42.48 15.87
C LYS A 134 -12.50 -42.18 14.39
N ILE A 135 -11.62 -41.42 13.73
CA ILE A 135 -11.74 -41.16 12.29
C ILE A 135 -11.60 -42.46 11.49
N LYS A 136 -10.59 -43.29 11.79
CA LYS A 136 -10.38 -44.59 11.11
C LYS A 136 -11.56 -45.55 11.29
N SER A 137 -12.24 -45.54 12.43
CA SER A 137 -13.38 -46.42 12.70
C SER A 137 -14.68 -45.92 12.05
N GLU A 138 -14.86 -44.62 11.93
CA GLU A 138 -16.11 -44.01 11.49
C GLU A 138 -16.13 -43.57 10.02
N VAL A 139 -14.96 -43.44 9.40
CA VAL A 139 -14.79 -42.94 8.03
C VAL A 139 -13.87 -43.90 7.28
N THR A 140 -14.32 -44.39 6.11
CA THR A 140 -13.51 -45.28 5.26
C THR A 140 -12.48 -44.46 4.47
N ALA A 141 -11.42 -44.04 5.15
CA ALA A 141 -10.34 -43.22 4.59
C ALA A 141 -8.96 -43.67 5.11
N ASP A 142 -7.93 -43.48 4.29
CA ASP A 142 -6.54 -43.56 4.75
C ASP A 142 -6.23 -42.34 5.62
N VAL A 143 -5.61 -42.55 6.78
CA VAL A 143 -5.26 -41.47 7.71
C VAL A 143 -3.75 -41.35 7.83
N GLU A 144 -3.22 -40.18 7.48
CA GLU A 144 -1.80 -39.84 7.58
C GLU A 144 -1.62 -38.69 8.58
N ARG A 145 -0.60 -38.76 9.44
CA ARG A 145 -0.29 -37.71 10.40
C ARG A 145 1.04 -37.04 10.06
N LEU A 146 1.01 -35.74 9.83
CA LEU A 146 2.19 -34.90 9.63
C LEU A 146 2.48 -34.13 10.93
N TRP A 147 3.61 -34.44 11.57
CA TRP A 147 3.95 -33.86 12.86
C TRP A 147 5.46 -33.90 13.14
N GLY A 148 5.93 -32.99 13.98
CA GLY A 148 7.25 -33.03 14.61
C GLY A 148 7.19 -32.75 16.11
N GLN A 149 8.32 -32.75 16.79
CA GLN A 149 8.36 -32.54 18.25
C GLN A 149 7.90 -31.14 18.67
N ASN A 150 7.90 -30.19 17.74
CA ASN A 150 7.47 -28.82 17.92
C ASN A 150 6.91 -28.25 16.61
N ARG A 151 6.34 -27.05 16.69
CA ARG A 151 5.71 -26.35 15.55
C ARG A 151 6.64 -26.13 14.36
N TYR A 152 7.95 -25.99 14.59
CA TYR A 152 8.92 -25.79 13.53
C TYR A 152 9.15 -27.07 12.74
N GLU A 153 9.35 -28.19 13.43
CA GLU A 153 9.45 -29.51 12.81
C GLU A 153 8.14 -29.93 12.11
N THR A 154 6.97 -29.64 12.71
CA THR A 154 5.68 -29.89 12.04
C THR A 154 5.58 -29.10 10.73
N SER A 155 5.97 -27.81 10.72
CA SER A 155 5.97 -27.00 9.49
C SER A 155 6.89 -27.58 8.40
N VAL A 156 8.02 -28.16 8.80
CA VAL A 156 8.94 -28.87 7.88
C VAL A 156 8.29 -30.15 7.34
N LYS A 157 7.59 -30.94 8.17
CA LYS A 157 6.88 -32.14 7.68
C LYS A 157 5.76 -31.82 6.70
N VAL A 158 5.05 -30.72 6.92
CA VAL A 158 4.06 -30.23 5.96
C VAL A 158 4.73 -29.78 4.67
N ALA A 159 5.87 -29.07 4.75
CA ALA A 159 6.65 -28.65 3.58
C ALA A 159 7.22 -29.83 2.78
N GLU A 160 7.74 -30.86 3.44
CA GLU A 160 8.21 -32.10 2.81
C GLU A 160 7.07 -32.80 2.05
N LYS A 161 5.87 -32.87 2.64
CA LYS A 161 4.70 -33.48 1.99
C LYS A 161 4.19 -32.66 0.80
N LEU A 162 4.19 -31.33 0.92
CA LEU A 162 3.78 -30.42 -0.14
C LEU A 162 4.70 -30.51 -1.36
N GLY A 163 6.01 -30.71 -1.13
CA GLY A 163 7.05 -30.55 -2.13
C GLY A 163 7.62 -29.13 -2.16
N VAL A 164 8.82 -29.00 -2.68
CA VAL A 164 9.60 -27.75 -2.58
C VAL A 164 9.60 -26.98 -3.90
N THR A 165 9.32 -25.68 -3.80
CA THR A 165 9.40 -24.73 -4.93
C THR A 165 10.70 -23.90 -4.83
N ASP A 166 10.88 -22.94 -5.73
CA ASP A 166 11.99 -21.98 -5.65
C ASP A 166 11.78 -20.92 -4.54
N LYS A 167 10.59 -20.90 -3.93
CA LYS A 167 10.14 -19.89 -2.96
C LYS A 167 9.57 -20.53 -1.70
N VAL A 168 9.86 -19.92 -0.56
CA VAL A 168 9.23 -20.28 0.72
C VAL A 168 8.75 -19.04 1.46
N VAL A 169 7.74 -19.23 2.29
CA VAL A 169 7.33 -18.25 3.30
C VAL A 169 7.98 -18.63 4.63
N LEU A 170 8.58 -17.64 5.31
CA LEU A 170 9.08 -17.77 6.66
C LEU A 170 8.26 -16.85 7.58
N ALA A 171 7.60 -17.43 8.57
CA ALA A 171 6.81 -16.68 9.55
C ALA A 171 7.21 -17.06 10.98
N SER A 172 6.91 -16.18 11.94
CA SER A 172 7.15 -16.49 13.35
C SER A 172 6.24 -17.63 13.78
N GLY A 173 6.80 -18.63 14.44
CA GLY A 173 5.99 -19.63 15.14
C GLY A 173 5.41 -19.11 16.45
N GLN A 174 5.84 -17.94 16.96
CA GLN A 174 5.48 -17.44 18.29
C GLN A 174 4.21 -16.56 18.31
N GLY A 175 3.67 -16.25 17.12
CA GLY A 175 2.38 -15.58 16.93
C GLY A 175 1.74 -16.05 15.62
N TYR A 176 0.42 -15.89 15.49
CA TYR A 176 -0.30 -16.44 14.33
C TYR A 176 -0.53 -15.45 13.20
N ALA A 177 -0.65 -14.15 13.50
CA ALA A 177 -1.24 -13.20 12.56
C ALA A 177 -0.38 -12.98 11.29
N ASP A 178 0.94 -13.04 11.44
CA ASP A 178 1.87 -12.91 10.31
C ASP A 178 1.76 -14.13 9.37
N ALA A 179 1.81 -15.35 9.93
CA ALA A 179 1.63 -16.58 9.15
C ALA A 179 0.23 -16.66 8.51
N LEU A 180 -0.81 -16.26 9.24
CA LEU A 180 -2.18 -16.22 8.77
C LEU A 180 -2.37 -15.26 7.60
N SER A 181 -1.69 -14.11 7.64
CA SER A 181 -1.69 -13.13 6.53
C SER A 181 -1.08 -13.71 5.25
N ALA A 182 -0.12 -14.63 5.37
CA ALA A 182 0.56 -15.24 4.25
C ALA A 182 -0.05 -16.55 3.77
N ALA A 183 -0.86 -17.22 4.59
CA ALA A 183 -1.41 -18.55 4.28
C ALA A 183 -2.15 -18.60 2.92
N PRO A 184 -3.04 -17.65 2.56
CA PRO A 184 -3.73 -17.67 1.27
C PRO A 184 -2.77 -17.49 0.09
N VAL A 185 -1.82 -16.56 0.16
CA VAL A 185 -0.87 -16.33 -0.95
C VAL A 185 0.11 -17.49 -1.09
N ALA A 186 0.55 -18.06 0.02
CA ALA A 186 1.39 -19.25 0.03
C ALA A 186 0.65 -20.42 -0.65
N ALA A 187 -0.63 -20.58 -0.36
CA ALA A 187 -1.46 -21.59 -0.97
C ALA A 187 -1.73 -21.34 -2.47
N VAL A 188 -2.02 -20.11 -2.88
CA VAL A 188 -2.19 -19.73 -4.30
C VAL A 188 -0.94 -20.03 -5.12
N ASN A 189 0.25 -19.78 -4.56
CA ASN A 189 1.52 -19.95 -5.25
C ASN A 189 2.23 -21.29 -4.95
N GLY A 190 1.62 -22.19 -4.18
CA GLY A 190 2.23 -23.47 -3.79
C GLY A 190 3.49 -23.34 -2.94
N MET A 191 3.68 -22.23 -2.24
CA MET A 191 4.86 -21.98 -1.40
C MET A 191 4.71 -22.68 -0.05
N PRO A 192 5.70 -23.47 0.40
CA PRO A 192 5.74 -23.95 1.78
C PRO A 192 5.79 -22.80 2.78
N VAL A 193 5.07 -22.94 3.89
CA VAL A 193 5.13 -22.02 5.04
C VAL A 193 5.97 -22.69 6.13
N LEU A 194 7.18 -22.17 6.34
CA LEU A 194 8.10 -22.59 7.38
C LEU A 194 8.00 -21.66 8.58
N LEU A 195 8.14 -22.22 9.78
CA LEU A 195 8.09 -21.45 11.03
C LEU A 195 9.48 -21.28 11.63
N THR A 196 9.68 -20.17 12.35
CA THR A 196 10.92 -19.88 13.08
C THR A 196 10.67 -19.16 14.39
N GLU A 197 11.68 -19.14 15.27
CA GLU A 197 11.72 -18.21 16.41
C GLU A 197 12.15 -16.82 15.95
N SER A 198 11.85 -15.79 16.75
CA SER A 198 12.16 -14.40 16.38
C SER A 198 13.67 -14.16 16.17
N THR A 199 14.52 -14.60 17.09
CA THR A 199 15.97 -14.34 17.08
C THR A 199 16.82 -15.55 16.65
N ASN A 200 16.17 -16.68 16.37
CA ASN A 200 16.86 -17.92 16.05
C ASN A 200 16.15 -18.68 14.93
N LEU A 201 16.89 -19.01 13.87
CA LEU A 201 16.39 -19.90 12.83
C LEU A 201 16.40 -21.31 13.39
N SER A 202 15.23 -21.93 13.54
CA SER A 202 15.16 -23.29 14.09
C SER A 202 16.03 -24.25 13.27
N GLN A 203 16.67 -25.21 13.94
CA GLN A 203 17.58 -26.15 13.27
C GLN A 203 16.84 -26.93 12.16
N ALA A 204 15.60 -27.36 12.42
CA ALA A 204 14.76 -28.04 11.43
C ALA A 204 14.52 -27.18 10.18
N THR A 205 14.18 -25.89 10.35
CA THR A 205 13.95 -24.97 9.23
C THR A 205 15.24 -24.69 8.47
N ALA A 206 16.36 -24.50 9.17
CA ALA A 206 17.67 -24.29 8.56
C ALA A 206 18.12 -25.51 7.73
N ASP A 207 17.98 -26.71 8.28
CA ASP A 207 18.34 -27.97 7.61
C ASP A 207 17.46 -28.22 6.39
N PHE A 208 16.15 -27.95 6.49
CA PHE A 208 15.23 -28.05 5.36
C PHE A 208 15.64 -27.12 4.22
N ILE A 209 15.92 -25.84 4.51
CA ILE A 209 16.34 -24.87 3.49
C ILE A 209 17.67 -25.31 2.85
N LYS A 210 18.62 -25.76 3.66
CA LYS A 210 19.94 -26.22 3.19
C LYS A 210 19.84 -27.47 2.32
N ALA A 211 18.93 -28.39 2.64
CA ALA A 211 18.69 -29.61 1.87
C ALA A 211 18.04 -29.35 0.51
N HIS A 212 17.45 -28.17 0.30
CA HIS A 212 16.74 -27.80 -0.91
C HIS A 212 17.33 -26.53 -1.56
N PRO A 213 18.49 -26.64 -2.24
CA PRO A 213 19.16 -25.51 -2.87
C PRO A 213 18.35 -24.86 -4.01
N SER A 214 17.25 -25.49 -4.45
CA SER A 214 16.27 -24.88 -5.35
C SER A 214 15.57 -23.68 -4.72
N ILE A 215 15.48 -23.60 -3.38
CA ILE A 215 14.93 -22.45 -2.67
C ILE A 215 15.90 -21.28 -2.83
N THR A 216 15.55 -20.37 -3.73
CA THR A 216 16.37 -19.18 -4.05
C THR A 216 15.80 -17.92 -3.42
N LYS A 217 14.58 -17.99 -2.86
CA LYS A 217 13.86 -16.84 -2.32
C LYS A 217 13.04 -17.18 -1.09
N THR A 218 13.17 -16.36 -0.05
CA THR A 218 12.35 -16.46 1.16
C THR A 218 11.58 -15.16 1.41
N TYR A 219 10.25 -15.25 1.51
CA TYR A 219 9.41 -14.16 1.97
C TYR A 219 9.27 -14.20 3.49
N VAL A 220 9.84 -13.22 4.18
CA VAL A 220 9.83 -13.13 5.64
C VAL A 220 8.62 -12.30 6.07
N ILE A 221 7.65 -12.91 6.73
CA ILE A 221 6.39 -12.26 7.06
C ILE A 221 6.39 -11.81 8.51
N GLY A 222 6.15 -10.52 8.71
CA GLY A 222 6.23 -9.85 10.02
C GLY A 222 7.40 -8.87 10.13
N GLY A 223 7.24 -7.92 11.04
CA GLY A 223 8.28 -6.95 11.38
C GLY A 223 9.49 -7.57 12.07
N THR A 224 10.49 -6.75 12.38
CA THR A 224 11.73 -7.19 13.03
C THR A 224 11.53 -7.72 14.45
N ALA A 225 10.42 -7.33 15.12
CA ALA A 225 10.01 -7.91 16.39
C ALA A 225 9.54 -9.37 16.26
N SER A 226 8.85 -9.72 15.17
CA SER A 226 8.39 -11.09 14.90
C SER A 226 9.52 -11.99 14.44
N ILE A 227 10.39 -11.49 13.56
CA ILE A 227 11.58 -12.17 13.03
C ILE A 227 12.69 -11.13 12.90
N SER A 228 13.73 -11.20 13.72
CA SER A 228 14.87 -10.28 13.68
C SER A 228 15.60 -10.31 12.34
N ASP A 229 16.33 -9.25 12.01
CA ASP A 229 17.18 -9.23 10.80
C ASP A 229 18.30 -10.27 10.88
N GLY A 230 18.80 -10.57 12.09
CA GLY A 230 19.75 -11.66 12.30
C GLY A 230 19.21 -13.04 11.90
N THR A 231 17.90 -13.29 12.09
CA THR A 231 17.24 -14.51 11.62
C THR A 231 16.95 -14.45 10.11
N ALA A 232 16.43 -13.32 9.62
CA ALA A 232 16.11 -13.14 8.21
C ALA A 232 17.36 -13.25 7.30
N ASN A 233 18.52 -12.79 7.76
CA ASN A 233 19.77 -12.87 7.01
C ASN A 233 20.34 -14.30 6.91
N LYS A 234 19.76 -15.28 7.61
CA LYS A 234 20.15 -16.70 7.53
C LYS A 234 19.45 -17.46 6.40
N VAL A 235 18.48 -16.86 5.71
CA VAL A 235 17.72 -17.51 4.63
C VAL A 235 17.99 -16.87 3.26
N PRO A 236 17.84 -17.62 2.16
CA PRO A 236 18.14 -17.12 0.81
C PRO A 236 17.30 -15.91 0.39
N ALA A 237 17.96 -14.86 -0.09
CA ALA A 237 17.36 -13.67 -0.69
C ALA A 237 16.13 -13.10 0.07
N ALA A 238 16.21 -13.05 1.39
CA ALA A 238 15.13 -12.65 2.28
C ALA A 238 14.46 -11.34 1.83
N GLU A 239 13.14 -11.38 1.66
CA GLU A 239 12.32 -10.19 1.41
C GLU A 239 11.22 -10.09 2.44
N ARG A 240 11.31 -9.05 3.27
CA ARG A 240 10.43 -8.85 4.41
C ARG A 240 9.14 -8.15 3.99
N LEU A 241 8.01 -8.69 4.44
CA LEU A 241 6.69 -8.08 4.36
C LEU A 241 6.10 -8.00 5.77
N GLY A 242 6.07 -6.82 6.36
CA GLY A 242 5.55 -6.62 7.72
C GLY A 242 5.25 -5.15 7.99
N GLY A 243 4.39 -4.92 8.96
CA GLY A 243 4.06 -3.58 9.46
C GLY A 243 4.19 -3.47 10.97
N ALA A 244 3.78 -2.32 11.53
CA ALA A 244 3.82 -2.08 12.97
C ALA A 244 2.85 -2.98 13.76
N ASN A 245 1.83 -3.51 13.08
CA ASN A 245 0.82 -4.41 13.65
C ASN A 245 0.34 -5.43 12.60
N ARG A 246 -0.52 -6.36 13.04
CA ARG A 246 -1.04 -7.44 12.20
C ARG A 246 -1.83 -6.97 10.97
N TYR A 247 -2.56 -5.85 11.08
CA TYR A 247 -3.36 -5.32 9.98
C TYR A 247 -2.46 -4.70 8.92
N GLU A 248 -1.40 -4.02 9.34
CA GLU A 248 -0.39 -3.50 8.41
C GLU A 248 0.44 -4.63 7.78
N THR A 249 0.80 -5.68 8.52
CA THR A 249 1.41 -6.88 7.92
C THR A 249 0.47 -7.50 6.89
N ASN A 250 -0.81 -7.67 7.21
CA ASN A 250 -1.80 -8.20 6.27
C ASN A 250 -1.92 -7.33 5.02
N ALA A 251 -2.01 -6.01 5.18
CA ALA A 251 -2.02 -5.08 4.06
C ALA A 251 -0.73 -5.14 3.22
N ALA A 252 0.44 -5.28 3.85
CA ALA A 252 1.71 -5.42 3.14
C ALA A 252 1.74 -6.71 2.29
N VAL A 253 1.25 -7.83 2.83
CA VAL A 253 1.17 -9.10 2.09
C VAL A 253 0.16 -9.00 0.95
N VAL A 254 -1.05 -8.53 1.20
CA VAL A 254 -2.10 -8.42 0.17
C VAL A 254 -1.66 -7.49 -0.96
N ASN A 255 -1.04 -6.35 -0.64
CA ASN A 255 -0.53 -5.42 -1.66
C ASN A 255 0.65 -5.98 -2.46
N ALA A 256 1.59 -6.65 -1.80
CA ALA A 256 2.77 -7.23 -2.47
C ALA A 256 2.39 -8.30 -3.50
N PHE A 257 1.30 -9.03 -3.24
CA PHE A 257 0.80 -10.11 -4.06
C PHE A 257 -0.58 -9.83 -4.68
N ALA A 258 -0.94 -8.56 -4.86
CA ALA A 258 -2.25 -8.18 -5.37
C ALA A 258 -2.56 -8.78 -6.76
N THR A 259 -1.54 -8.93 -7.63
CA THR A 259 -1.72 -9.62 -8.93
C THR A 259 -2.00 -11.12 -8.83
N ASP A 260 -1.79 -11.75 -7.67
CA ASP A 260 -2.17 -13.14 -7.41
C ASP A 260 -3.63 -13.29 -6.97
N PHE A 261 -4.24 -12.19 -6.51
CA PHE A 261 -5.57 -12.20 -5.90
C PHE A 261 -6.67 -11.66 -6.81
N ASP A 262 -7.80 -12.36 -6.90
CA ASP A 262 -9.02 -11.92 -7.57
C ASP A 262 -9.91 -11.19 -6.58
N PHE A 263 -9.77 -9.87 -6.54
CA PHE A 263 -10.53 -9.01 -5.65
C PHE A 263 -12.01 -8.88 -6.02
N LYS A 264 -12.52 -9.60 -7.04
CA LYS A 264 -13.97 -9.85 -7.13
C LYS A 264 -14.49 -10.59 -5.89
N ASN A 265 -13.62 -11.33 -5.20
CA ASN A 265 -13.92 -11.97 -3.94
C ASN A 265 -12.88 -11.55 -2.88
N ALA A 266 -13.35 -11.19 -1.69
CA ALA A 266 -12.49 -11.00 -0.53
C ALA A 266 -13.09 -11.74 0.67
N TYR A 267 -12.24 -12.41 1.44
CA TYR A 267 -12.64 -13.05 2.69
C TYR A 267 -12.22 -12.19 3.86
N VAL A 268 -13.11 -11.94 4.82
CA VAL A 268 -12.82 -11.10 5.99
C VAL A 268 -13.00 -11.89 7.26
N ALA A 269 -12.00 -11.85 8.13
CA ALA A 269 -12.02 -12.50 9.43
C ALA A 269 -11.51 -11.57 10.53
N LEU A 270 -11.91 -11.85 11.78
CA LEU A 270 -11.36 -11.15 12.93
C LEU A 270 -9.88 -11.51 13.11
N GLY A 271 -9.02 -10.50 13.14
CA GLY A 271 -7.58 -10.67 13.30
C GLY A 271 -7.12 -10.67 14.74
N ASN A 272 -7.89 -10.09 15.66
CA ASN A 272 -7.59 -10.01 17.09
C ASN A 272 -8.89 -10.00 17.90
N GLY A 273 -8.95 -10.73 19.01
CA GLY A 273 -10.12 -10.69 19.89
C GLY A 273 -9.77 -10.95 21.35
N PRO A 274 -10.80 -11.07 22.20
CA PRO A 274 -10.64 -11.11 23.65
C PRO A 274 -9.90 -12.35 24.15
N THR A 275 -9.84 -13.43 23.35
CA THR A 275 -9.16 -14.67 23.74
C THR A 275 -7.70 -14.72 23.28
N GLY A 276 -7.28 -13.78 22.42
CA GLY A 276 -5.94 -13.78 21.83
C GLY A 276 -5.67 -14.98 20.93
N ASN A 277 -6.71 -15.68 20.48
CA ASN A 277 -6.65 -16.95 19.75
C ASN A 277 -7.68 -17.03 18.60
N GLU A 278 -8.05 -15.87 18.03
CA GLU A 278 -9.01 -15.71 16.94
C GLU A 278 -8.41 -16.03 15.56
N PHE A 279 -7.70 -17.15 15.44
CA PHE A 279 -7.08 -17.58 14.18
C PHE A 279 -7.96 -18.51 13.34
N ALA A 280 -8.87 -19.24 13.99
CA ALA A 280 -9.50 -20.44 13.46
C ALA A 280 -10.39 -20.19 12.24
N ASP A 281 -11.14 -19.07 12.23
CA ASP A 281 -12.05 -18.72 11.14
C ASP A 281 -11.27 -18.41 9.85
N ALA A 282 -10.23 -17.58 9.96
CA ALA A 282 -9.34 -17.26 8.83
C ALA A 282 -8.51 -18.47 8.36
N LEU A 283 -8.04 -19.29 9.31
CA LEU A 283 -7.24 -20.49 9.01
C LEU A 283 -8.05 -21.49 8.19
N SER A 284 -9.25 -21.85 8.67
CA SER A 284 -10.12 -22.82 7.98
C SER A 284 -10.51 -22.34 6.59
N ALA A 285 -10.71 -21.03 6.42
CA ALA A 285 -11.02 -20.41 5.14
C ALA A 285 -9.81 -20.18 4.22
N SER A 286 -8.57 -20.33 4.70
CA SER A 286 -7.38 -20.04 3.87
C SER A 286 -7.32 -20.93 2.62
N ALA A 287 -7.74 -22.19 2.73
CA ALA A 287 -7.83 -23.11 1.60
C ALA A 287 -8.94 -22.70 0.61
N LEU A 288 -10.10 -22.24 1.11
CA LEU A 288 -11.21 -21.74 0.29
C LEU A 288 -10.85 -20.43 -0.41
N ALA A 289 -10.23 -19.49 0.31
CA ALA A 289 -9.74 -18.24 -0.26
C ALA A 289 -8.73 -18.52 -1.37
N ALA A 290 -7.75 -19.39 -1.12
CA ALA A 290 -6.81 -19.82 -2.14
C ALA A 290 -7.47 -20.60 -3.29
N LYS A 291 -8.54 -21.37 -3.03
CA LYS A 291 -9.35 -22.03 -4.06
C LYS A 291 -9.88 -21.03 -5.09
N ASN A 292 -10.37 -19.89 -4.60
CA ASN A 292 -10.93 -18.80 -5.38
C ASN A 292 -9.91 -17.73 -5.76
N SER A 293 -8.61 -17.98 -5.54
CA SER A 293 -7.54 -16.99 -5.69
C SER A 293 -7.86 -15.67 -5.00
N ALA A 294 -8.52 -15.68 -3.85
CA ALA A 294 -8.93 -14.50 -3.11
C ALA A 294 -8.02 -14.26 -1.89
N ALA A 295 -7.93 -13.00 -1.46
CA ALA A 295 -7.24 -12.65 -0.23
C ALA A 295 -8.09 -12.97 1.02
N VAL A 296 -7.43 -13.29 2.13
CA VAL A 296 -8.02 -13.19 3.47
C VAL A 296 -7.53 -11.89 4.10
N VAL A 297 -8.45 -10.96 4.28
CA VAL A 297 -8.23 -9.69 4.97
C VAL A 297 -8.60 -9.86 6.43
N ILE A 298 -7.67 -9.57 7.32
CA ILE A 298 -7.95 -9.58 8.76
C ILE A 298 -8.29 -8.18 9.25
N THR A 299 -9.32 -8.07 10.08
CA THR A 299 -9.81 -6.80 10.64
C THR A 299 -9.88 -6.85 12.15
N ASP A 300 -9.95 -5.68 12.80
CA ASP A 300 -10.37 -5.60 14.20
C ASP A 300 -11.90 -5.61 14.31
N LYS A 301 -12.42 -5.69 15.55
CA LYS A 301 -13.85 -5.51 15.87
C LYS A 301 -14.38 -4.13 15.46
N VAL A 302 -13.49 -3.15 15.38
CA VAL A 302 -13.73 -1.81 14.85
C VAL A 302 -12.87 -1.63 13.61
N LEU A 303 -13.48 -1.19 12.51
CA LEU A 303 -12.76 -1.03 11.25
C LEU A 303 -11.64 0.00 11.40
N THR A 304 -10.39 -0.44 11.21
CA THR A 304 -9.21 0.43 11.25
C THR A 304 -8.98 1.11 9.90
N ASP A 305 -8.36 2.29 9.90
CA ASP A 305 -8.02 3.00 8.67
C ASP A 305 -7.11 2.16 7.77
N THR A 306 -6.16 1.42 8.33
CA THR A 306 -5.31 0.49 7.57
C THR A 306 -6.13 -0.52 6.79
N THR A 307 -7.10 -1.17 7.43
CA THR A 307 -7.95 -2.18 6.78
C THR A 307 -8.88 -1.54 5.77
N LYS A 308 -9.48 -0.39 6.11
CA LYS A 308 -10.35 0.37 5.20
C LYS A 308 -9.60 0.81 3.93
N ASN A 309 -8.38 1.33 4.09
CA ASN A 309 -7.53 1.75 2.98
C ASN A 309 -7.09 0.57 2.11
N LEU A 310 -6.79 -0.58 2.73
CA LEU A 310 -6.52 -1.81 1.99
C LEU A 310 -7.74 -2.20 1.14
N MET A 311 -8.94 -2.27 1.72
CA MET A 311 -10.15 -2.60 0.98
C MET A 311 -10.41 -1.60 -0.16
N ASN A 312 -10.39 -0.30 0.12
CA ASN A 312 -10.61 0.76 -0.87
C ASN A 312 -9.62 0.72 -2.05
N SER A 313 -8.42 0.20 -1.85
CA SER A 313 -7.39 0.12 -2.90
C SER A 313 -7.34 -1.21 -3.64
N THR A 314 -8.13 -2.20 -3.20
CA THR A 314 -8.08 -3.57 -3.75
C THR A 314 -9.42 -4.02 -4.32
N ILE A 315 -10.53 -3.75 -3.64
CA ILE A 315 -11.87 -4.17 -4.08
C ILE A 315 -12.57 -3.10 -4.94
N SER A 316 -13.62 -3.53 -5.62
CA SER A 316 -14.53 -2.69 -6.41
C SER A 316 -15.93 -2.66 -5.77
N PRO A 317 -16.84 -1.76 -6.19
CA PRO A 317 -18.23 -1.76 -5.70
C PRO A 317 -18.98 -3.08 -5.93
N SER A 318 -18.63 -3.81 -7.00
CA SER A 318 -19.21 -5.11 -7.34
C SER A 318 -18.47 -6.31 -6.71
N SER A 319 -17.44 -6.08 -5.90
CA SER A 319 -16.74 -7.15 -5.17
C SER A 319 -17.60 -7.77 -4.07
N VAL A 320 -17.55 -9.09 -3.96
CA VAL A 320 -18.21 -9.86 -2.90
C VAL A 320 -17.28 -9.98 -1.69
N ILE A 321 -17.72 -9.44 -0.55
CA ILE A 321 -17.03 -9.62 0.74
C ILE A 321 -17.72 -10.77 1.48
N THR A 322 -17.02 -11.91 1.59
CA THR A 322 -17.46 -13.05 2.38
C THR A 322 -16.90 -12.97 3.79
N VAL A 323 -17.78 -12.93 4.78
CA VAL A 323 -17.41 -12.81 6.18
C VAL A 323 -17.22 -14.19 6.81
N LEU A 324 -16.15 -14.35 7.57
CA LEU A 324 -15.79 -15.58 8.27
C LEU A 324 -16.03 -15.38 9.76
N GLY A 325 -16.83 -16.27 10.34
CA GLY A 325 -17.24 -16.20 11.74
C GLY A 325 -18.47 -15.34 12.00
N GLY A 326 -18.97 -15.41 13.24
CA GLY A 326 -20.21 -14.77 13.66
C GLY A 326 -20.13 -13.23 13.72
N VAL A 327 -21.30 -12.59 13.85
CA VAL A 327 -21.44 -11.12 13.94
C VAL A 327 -20.69 -10.52 15.13
N ALA A 328 -20.54 -11.29 16.23
CA ALA A 328 -19.76 -10.89 17.40
C ALA A 328 -18.25 -10.77 17.13
N ASN A 329 -17.75 -11.43 16.08
CA ASN A 329 -16.36 -11.34 15.64
C ASN A 329 -16.20 -10.20 14.63
N VAL A 330 -16.98 -10.23 13.55
CA VAL A 330 -16.98 -9.21 12.50
C VAL A 330 -18.40 -8.69 12.34
N SER A 331 -18.66 -7.48 12.84
CA SER A 331 -19.99 -6.88 12.83
C SER A 331 -20.39 -6.41 11.43
N ASP A 332 -21.70 -6.28 11.19
CA ASP A 332 -22.20 -5.80 9.89
C ASP A 332 -21.81 -4.33 9.63
N ALA A 333 -21.56 -3.55 10.69
CA ALA A 333 -21.03 -2.19 10.59
C ALA A 333 -19.59 -2.16 10.06
N VAL A 334 -18.73 -3.08 10.52
CA VAL A 334 -17.36 -3.25 9.99
C VAL A 334 -17.42 -3.61 8.50
N VAL A 335 -18.25 -4.60 8.15
CA VAL A 335 -18.41 -5.05 6.76
C VAL A 335 -18.94 -3.92 5.88
N SER A 336 -19.95 -3.19 6.33
CA SER A 336 -20.52 -2.04 5.60
C SER A 336 -19.49 -0.93 5.41
N GLY A 337 -18.63 -0.69 6.40
CA GLY A 337 -17.54 0.29 6.32
C GLY A 337 -16.42 -0.09 5.34
N MET A 338 -16.32 -1.36 4.95
CA MET A 338 -15.40 -1.85 3.92
C MET A 338 -15.95 -1.76 2.50
N LYS A 339 -17.28 -1.66 2.33
CA LYS A 339 -17.91 -1.62 0.99
C LYS A 339 -17.73 -0.25 0.34
N ILE A 340 -17.64 -0.26 -0.98
CA ILE A 340 -17.63 0.95 -1.80
C ILE A 340 -19.03 1.18 -2.34
N SER A 341 -19.65 2.31 -1.98
CA SER A 341 -20.93 2.72 -2.54
C SER A 341 -20.74 3.32 -3.93
N ALA A 342 -21.55 2.90 -4.90
CA ALA A 342 -21.55 3.44 -6.26
C ALA A 342 -22.94 3.36 -6.92
N SER A 343 -23.15 4.16 -7.96
CA SER A 343 -24.27 4.01 -8.89
C SER A 343 -23.93 2.94 -9.93
N PHE A 344 -24.70 1.86 -9.98
CA PHE A 344 -24.45 0.74 -10.90
C PHE A 344 -25.09 0.99 -12.26
N LEU A 345 -24.29 0.87 -13.32
CA LEU A 345 -24.71 0.95 -14.72
C LEU A 345 -24.69 -0.47 -15.30
N SER A 346 -25.81 -1.17 -15.16
CA SER A 346 -25.94 -2.61 -15.39
C SER A 346 -26.80 -2.99 -16.62
N GLU A 347 -27.23 -2.02 -17.43
CA GLU A 347 -27.98 -2.29 -18.65
C GLU A 347 -27.04 -2.34 -19.86
N ALA A 348 -26.98 -3.49 -20.52
CA ALA A 348 -26.08 -3.69 -21.67
C ALA A 348 -26.47 -2.77 -22.84
N GLY A 349 -25.47 -2.13 -23.46
CA GLY A 349 -25.69 -1.20 -24.58
C GLY A 349 -26.26 0.17 -24.18
N ALA A 350 -26.45 0.44 -22.89
CA ALA A 350 -27.01 1.71 -22.42
C ALA A 350 -26.10 2.90 -22.75
N THR A 351 -26.70 4.04 -23.06
CA THR A 351 -26.00 5.34 -23.15
C THR A 351 -26.43 6.23 -21.99
N VAL A 352 -25.49 6.60 -21.14
CA VAL A 352 -25.74 7.39 -19.92
C VAL A 352 -25.18 8.80 -20.11
N THR A 353 -26.05 9.81 -20.12
CA THR A 353 -25.68 11.22 -20.31
C THR A 353 -25.79 12.07 -19.05
N GLU A 354 -26.41 11.55 -18.00
CA GLU A 354 -26.63 12.27 -16.74
C GLU A 354 -25.35 12.37 -15.90
N VAL A 355 -25.21 13.46 -15.15
CA VAL A 355 -24.10 13.62 -14.19
C VAL A 355 -24.34 12.69 -12.99
N ILE A 356 -23.33 11.90 -12.65
CA ILE A 356 -23.37 10.99 -11.51
C ILE A 356 -22.72 11.65 -10.30
N ASN A 357 -23.51 11.88 -9.25
CA ASN A 357 -23.03 12.38 -7.97
C ASN A 357 -22.47 11.22 -7.13
N GLY A 358 -21.16 11.19 -6.91
CA GLY A 358 -20.45 10.09 -6.24
C GLY A 358 -19.82 9.10 -7.22
N ASN A 359 -19.57 7.88 -6.76
CA ASN A 359 -18.92 6.85 -7.57
C ASN A 359 -19.89 6.21 -8.57
N ALA A 360 -19.36 5.70 -9.68
CA ALA A 360 -20.12 4.98 -10.71
C ALA A 360 -19.44 3.64 -11.02
N ASP A 361 -20.21 2.58 -11.23
CA ASP A 361 -19.70 1.25 -11.60
C ASP A 361 -20.40 0.73 -12.87
N ILE A 362 -19.66 0.67 -13.97
CA ILE A 362 -20.11 0.10 -15.25
C ILE A 362 -19.88 -1.41 -15.21
N THR A 363 -20.93 -2.15 -14.92
CA THR A 363 -20.88 -3.62 -14.78
C THR A 363 -21.37 -4.35 -16.04
N ALA A 364 -22.15 -3.69 -16.90
CA ALA A 364 -22.69 -4.29 -18.12
C ALA A 364 -21.83 -4.03 -19.36
N ASP A 365 -21.99 -4.90 -20.34
CA ASP A 365 -21.25 -4.83 -21.60
C ASP A 365 -21.76 -3.70 -22.52
N ASN A 366 -20.85 -3.11 -23.30
CA ASN A 366 -21.12 -2.12 -24.35
C ASN A 366 -21.81 -0.83 -23.85
N VAL A 367 -21.63 -0.46 -22.58
CA VAL A 367 -22.16 0.80 -22.02
C VAL A 367 -21.37 2.00 -22.54
N THR A 368 -22.08 3.07 -22.93
CA THR A 368 -21.50 4.35 -23.32
C THR A 368 -21.79 5.41 -22.25
N LEU A 369 -20.76 5.92 -21.57
CA LEU A 369 -20.86 6.99 -20.58
C LEU A 369 -20.44 8.35 -21.19
N LYS A 370 -21.35 9.33 -21.09
CA LYS A 370 -21.20 10.72 -21.55
C LYS A 370 -21.53 11.76 -20.49
N GLY A 371 -21.92 11.34 -19.29
CA GLY A 371 -22.14 12.22 -18.15
C GLY A 371 -20.93 12.26 -17.21
N ASN A 372 -20.64 13.44 -16.65
CA ASN A 372 -19.53 13.61 -15.69
C ASN A 372 -19.75 12.78 -14.42
N VAL A 373 -18.65 12.35 -13.78
CA VAL A 373 -18.68 11.57 -12.53
C VAL A 373 -17.96 12.37 -11.43
N LYS A 374 -18.64 12.59 -10.30
CA LYS A 374 -18.12 13.38 -9.18
C LYS A 374 -17.25 12.61 -8.19
N GLY A 375 -17.26 11.27 -8.26
CA GLY A 375 -16.37 10.39 -7.51
C GLY A 375 -15.48 9.55 -8.43
N ASP A 376 -15.20 8.32 -8.00
CA ASP A 376 -14.46 7.32 -8.77
C ASP A 376 -15.35 6.63 -9.80
N LEU A 377 -14.76 6.21 -10.91
CA LEU A 377 -15.43 5.46 -11.97
C LEU A 377 -14.79 4.07 -12.10
N TYR A 378 -15.60 3.02 -11.96
CA TYR A 378 -15.21 1.63 -12.16
C TYR A 378 -15.78 1.14 -13.49
N LEU A 379 -14.93 0.53 -14.32
CA LEU A 379 -15.34 -0.11 -15.57
C LEU A 379 -15.01 -1.60 -15.47
N GLU A 380 -16.01 -2.39 -15.15
CA GLU A 380 -15.94 -3.85 -14.91
C GLU A 380 -16.55 -4.66 -16.08
N GLY A 381 -17.50 -4.06 -16.82
CA GLY A 381 -18.12 -4.64 -18.01
C GLY A 381 -17.24 -4.57 -19.27
N ASN A 382 -17.48 -5.44 -20.25
CA ASN A 382 -16.71 -5.45 -21.49
C ASN A 382 -17.11 -4.31 -22.43
N ASN A 383 -16.18 -3.81 -23.23
CA ASN A 383 -16.43 -2.83 -24.31
C ASN A 383 -17.08 -1.52 -23.83
N GLY A 384 -16.76 -1.07 -22.61
CA GLY A 384 -17.20 0.23 -22.13
C GLY A 384 -16.58 1.38 -22.94
N SER A 385 -17.39 2.36 -23.33
CA SER A 385 -16.96 3.57 -24.00
C SER A 385 -17.23 4.79 -23.13
N ILE A 386 -16.18 5.49 -22.73
CA ILE A 386 -16.27 6.70 -21.89
C ILE A 386 -15.85 7.88 -22.77
N SER A 387 -16.73 8.86 -22.97
CA SER A 387 -16.41 9.95 -23.91
C SER A 387 -16.97 11.31 -23.55
N ASN A 388 -16.16 12.36 -23.75
CA ASN A 388 -16.52 13.76 -23.51
C ASN A 388 -16.94 14.03 -22.06
N ILE A 389 -16.19 13.50 -21.09
CA ILE A 389 -16.50 13.67 -19.66
C ILE A 389 -15.29 14.09 -18.83
N THR A 390 -15.59 14.64 -17.66
CA THR A 390 -14.68 14.76 -16.54
C THR A 390 -15.05 13.77 -15.44
N VAL A 391 -14.05 13.05 -14.93
CA VAL A 391 -14.14 12.24 -13.71
C VAL A 391 -13.30 12.94 -12.63
N ASP A 392 -13.94 13.42 -11.57
CA ASP A 392 -13.25 14.18 -10.51
C ASP A 392 -12.30 13.26 -9.70
N GLY A 393 -12.62 11.96 -9.61
CA GLY A 393 -11.84 10.93 -8.92
C GLY A 393 -10.89 10.11 -9.82
N THR A 394 -10.74 8.84 -9.48
CA THR A 394 -9.93 7.84 -10.17
C THR A 394 -10.78 6.99 -11.11
N ILE A 395 -10.28 6.70 -12.31
CA ILE A 395 -10.89 5.73 -13.22
C ILE A 395 -10.18 4.37 -13.05
N TYR A 396 -10.91 3.35 -12.62
CA TYR A 396 -10.46 1.97 -12.54
C TYR A 396 -10.96 1.19 -13.76
N LEU A 397 -10.01 0.65 -14.53
CA LEU A 397 -10.27 -0.10 -15.76
C LEU A 397 -10.04 -1.59 -15.52
N ASN A 398 -11.12 -2.36 -15.50
CA ASN A 398 -11.11 -3.81 -15.32
C ASN A 398 -11.96 -4.53 -16.39
N PRO A 399 -11.72 -4.32 -17.70
CA PRO A 399 -12.55 -4.91 -18.76
C PRO A 399 -12.36 -6.44 -18.93
N GLY A 400 -11.60 -7.11 -18.06
CA GLY A 400 -11.29 -8.53 -18.14
C GLY A 400 -10.24 -8.87 -19.20
N SER A 401 -9.99 -10.18 -19.37
CA SER A 401 -8.95 -10.71 -20.27
C SER A 401 -9.32 -10.67 -21.76
N THR A 402 -10.54 -10.25 -22.09
CA THR A 402 -11.05 -10.19 -23.48
C THR A 402 -11.77 -8.89 -23.81
N GLY A 403 -12.13 -8.08 -22.82
CA GLY A 403 -12.84 -6.83 -23.04
C GLY A 403 -11.93 -5.67 -23.41
N VAL A 404 -12.59 -4.61 -23.87
CA VAL A 404 -11.98 -3.35 -24.29
C VAL A 404 -12.53 -2.21 -23.42
N ALA A 405 -11.70 -1.24 -23.08
CA ALA A 405 -12.06 0.03 -22.48
C ALA A 405 -11.59 1.16 -23.40
N ASN A 406 -12.55 1.92 -23.94
CA ASN A 406 -12.29 3.04 -24.84
C ASN A 406 -12.56 4.36 -24.12
N LEU A 407 -11.54 5.18 -23.92
CA LEU A 407 -11.67 6.53 -23.38
C LEU A 407 -11.36 7.53 -24.51
N ASP A 408 -12.31 8.40 -24.85
CA ASP A 408 -12.12 9.47 -25.83
C ASP A 408 -12.52 10.84 -25.26
N THR A 409 -11.57 11.78 -25.17
CA THR A 409 -11.82 13.13 -24.66
C THR A 409 -12.29 13.07 -23.19
N VAL A 410 -11.42 12.52 -22.33
CA VAL A 410 -11.68 12.30 -20.91
C VAL A 410 -10.65 13.03 -20.06
N THR A 411 -11.10 13.74 -19.02
CA THR A 411 -10.21 14.32 -18.01
C THR A 411 -10.39 13.59 -16.68
N ALA A 412 -9.29 13.17 -16.05
CA ALA A 412 -9.32 12.52 -14.74
C ALA A 412 -8.07 12.84 -13.92
N LYS A 413 -8.12 12.69 -12.59
CA LYS A 413 -6.91 12.81 -11.76
C LYS A 413 -5.99 11.60 -11.98
N ASN A 414 -6.53 10.41 -11.81
CA ASN A 414 -5.79 9.16 -11.90
C ASN A 414 -6.53 8.14 -12.78
N ILE A 415 -5.78 7.27 -13.42
CA ILE A 415 -6.27 6.07 -14.11
C ILE A 415 -5.52 4.86 -13.57
N VAL A 416 -6.23 3.79 -13.27
CA VAL A 416 -5.66 2.51 -12.79
C VAL A 416 -6.17 1.38 -13.68
N VAL A 417 -5.25 0.64 -14.30
CA VAL A 417 -5.56 -0.52 -15.15
C VAL A 417 -5.37 -1.79 -14.31
N LEU A 418 -6.45 -2.52 -14.08
CA LEU A 418 -6.52 -3.73 -13.25
C LEU A 418 -6.61 -5.02 -14.11
N SER A 419 -7.14 -4.95 -15.33
CA SER A 419 -7.12 -6.06 -16.28
C SER A 419 -7.12 -5.57 -17.74
N GLY A 420 -6.91 -6.51 -18.66
CA GLY A 420 -6.94 -6.23 -20.08
C GLY A 420 -6.30 -7.34 -20.92
N ALA A 421 -6.11 -7.03 -22.19
CA ALA A 421 -5.53 -7.87 -23.22
C ALA A 421 -4.61 -7.03 -24.12
N GLN A 422 -4.11 -7.64 -25.19
CA GLN A 422 -3.22 -6.99 -26.15
C GLN A 422 -3.87 -5.86 -26.97
N ASN A 423 -5.21 -5.77 -26.99
CA ASN A 423 -5.97 -4.69 -27.64
C ASN A 423 -7.14 -4.27 -26.75
N SER A 424 -6.88 -3.94 -25.49
CA SER A 424 -7.95 -3.65 -24.54
C SER A 424 -8.03 -2.19 -24.09
N ILE A 425 -6.93 -1.48 -23.85
CA ILE A 425 -7.00 -0.14 -23.24
C ILE A 425 -6.62 0.93 -24.25
N HIS A 426 -7.59 1.73 -24.67
CA HIS A 426 -7.41 2.84 -25.61
C HIS A 426 -7.67 4.18 -24.92
N LEU A 427 -6.64 5.02 -24.84
CA LEU A 427 -6.68 6.35 -24.23
C LEU A 427 -6.51 7.41 -25.31
N LYS A 428 -7.61 7.91 -25.86
CA LYS A 428 -7.63 8.91 -26.92
C LYS A 428 -8.03 10.28 -26.39
N ASN A 429 -7.21 11.30 -26.64
CA ASN A 429 -7.44 12.67 -26.13
C ASN A 429 -7.69 12.71 -24.60
N VAL A 430 -7.01 11.86 -23.84
CA VAL A 430 -7.17 11.75 -22.38
C VAL A 430 -6.17 12.65 -21.67
N ASN A 431 -6.62 13.43 -20.69
CA ASN A 431 -5.75 14.21 -19.80
C ASN A 431 -5.82 13.63 -18.38
N ALA A 432 -4.70 13.09 -17.89
CA ALA A 432 -4.62 12.59 -16.51
C ALA A 432 -3.27 12.88 -15.85
N GLN A 433 -3.27 13.10 -14.54
CA GLN A 433 -2.02 13.34 -13.79
C GLN A 433 -1.21 12.05 -13.66
N LYS A 434 -1.90 10.92 -13.46
CA LYS A 434 -1.25 9.64 -13.19
C LYS A 434 -1.96 8.46 -13.85
N LEU A 435 -1.17 7.56 -14.44
CA LEU A 435 -1.59 6.23 -14.85
C LEU A 435 -0.87 5.17 -14.00
N THR A 436 -1.57 4.14 -13.53
CA THR A 436 -0.97 2.95 -12.89
C THR A 436 -1.42 1.69 -13.60
N VAL A 437 -0.47 0.84 -14.01
CA VAL A 437 -0.76 -0.45 -14.67
C VAL A 437 -0.43 -1.58 -13.70
N HIS A 438 -1.48 -2.25 -13.22
CA HIS A 438 -1.42 -3.28 -12.18
C HIS A 438 -2.34 -4.46 -12.55
N SER A 439 -2.02 -5.09 -13.67
CA SER A 439 -2.82 -6.16 -14.24
C SER A 439 -2.31 -7.55 -13.90
N LYS A 440 -3.24 -8.50 -13.78
CA LYS A 440 -2.92 -9.94 -13.74
C LYS A 440 -2.50 -10.50 -15.09
N THR A 441 -2.98 -9.89 -16.16
CA THR A 441 -2.78 -10.33 -17.54
C THR A 441 -1.87 -9.34 -18.27
N ASP A 442 -1.29 -9.79 -19.37
CA ASP A 442 -0.49 -8.93 -20.23
C ASP A 442 -1.43 -7.93 -20.92
N VAL A 443 -1.27 -6.65 -20.58
CA VAL A 443 -2.14 -5.58 -21.07
C VAL A 443 -1.39 -4.61 -21.98
N ARG A 444 -2.01 -4.22 -23.10
CA ARG A 444 -1.56 -3.08 -23.89
C ARG A 444 -2.37 -1.85 -23.52
N VAL A 445 -1.67 -0.78 -23.17
CA VAL A 445 -2.24 0.55 -22.98
C VAL A 445 -1.74 1.42 -24.12
N GLN A 446 -2.67 1.91 -24.93
CA GLN A 446 -2.37 2.74 -26.09
C GLN A 446 -2.78 4.18 -25.82
N SER A 447 -1.84 5.12 -25.93
CA SER A 447 -2.15 6.54 -25.99
C SER A 447 -2.41 6.95 -27.44
N GLU A 448 -3.41 7.80 -27.65
CA GLU A 448 -3.85 8.25 -28.97
C GLU A 448 -4.17 9.75 -29.01
N GLY A 449 -3.94 10.38 -30.16
CA GLY A 449 -4.31 11.79 -30.37
C GLY A 449 -3.57 12.74 -29.42
N SER A 450 -4.31 13.62 -28.75
CA SER A 450 -3.76 14.60 -27.80
C SER A 450 -3.62 14.08 -26.37
N THR A 451 -3.61 12.75 -26.15
CA THR A 451 -3.49 12.17 -24.82
C THR A 451 -2.22 12.63 -24.11
N SER A 452 -2.36 13.10 -22.87
CA SER A 452 -1.28 13.60 -22.01
C SER A 452 -1.43 13.02 -20.61
N ILE A 453 -0.53 12.10 -20.26
CA ILE A 453 -0.40 11.56 -18.91
C ILE A 453 0.81 12.23 -18.23
N GLY A 454 0.64 12.72 -17.00
CA GLY A 454 1.73 13.34 -16.24
C GLY A 454 2.82 12.35 -15.82
N ALA A 455 2.42 11.25 -15.20
CA ALA A 455 3.31 10.16 -14.77
C ALA A 455 2.63 8.78 -14.89
N THR A 456 3.40 7.77 -15.26
CA THR A 456 2.95 6.39 -15.42
C THR A 456 3.73 5.47 -14.48
N ILE A 457 3.04 4.63 -13.71
CA ILE A 457 3.65 3.60 -12.85
C ILE A 457 3.27 2.22 -13.39
N VAL A 458 4.27 1.38 -13.70
CA VAL A 458 4.07 0.03 -14.22
C VAL A 458 4.46 -1.00 -13.17
N LYS A 459 3.46 -1.72 -12.64
CA LYS A 459 3.61 -2.75 -11.59
C LYS A 459 3.36 -4.18 -12.10
N SER A 460 3.16 -4.35 -13.40
CA SER A 460 2.78 -5.63 -14.01
C SER A 460 3.33 -5.71 -15.43
N LYS A 461 3.12 -6.85 -16.09
CA LYS A 461 3.48 -6.99 -17.50
C LYS A 461 2.60 -6.04 -18.33
N ALA A 462 3.25 -5.25 -19.20
CA ALA A 462 2.53 -4.23 -19.95
C ALA A 462 3.21 -3.92 -21.29
N VAL A 463 2.41 -3.54 -22.28
CA VAL A 463 2.85 -2.83 -23.48
C VAL A 463 2.37 -1.39 -23.35
N LEU A 464 3.30 -0.44 -23.31
CA LEU A 464 3.01 0.99 -23.40
C LEU A 464 3.21 1.44 -24.85
N ASP A 465 2.11 1.82 -25.50
CA ASP A 465 2.12 2.22 -26.89
C ASP A 465 1.86 3.73 -27.03
N ALA A 466 2.96 4.46 -27.20
CA ALA A 466 3.02 5.91 -27.39
C ALA A 466 3.26 6.29 -28.85
N THR A 467 2.64 5.57 -29.80
CA THR A 467 2.70 5.95 -31.22
C THR A 467 2.08 7.34 -31.46
N SER A 468 1.13 7.76 -30.61
CA SER A 468 0.70 9.16 -30.48
C SER A 468 0.33 9.46 -29.01
N GLY A 469 0.28 10.73 -28.61
CA GLY A 469 0.13 11.11 -27.19
C GLY A 469 1.39 10.84 -26.35
N SER A 470 1.30 11.01 -25.03
CA SER A 470 2.42 10.82 -24.09
C SER A 470 1.99 10.14 -22.79
N PHE A 471 2.87 9.26 -22.27
CA PHE A 471 2.77 8.63 -20.95
C PHE A 471 3.46 9.43 -19.83
N GLY A 472 4.07 10.57 -20.16
CA GLY A 472 4.85 11.36 -19.20
C GLY A 472 6.07 10.61 -18.69
N THR A 473 6.48 10.89 -17.44
CA THR A 473 7.54 10.09 -16.80
C THR A 473 7.03 8.67 -16.57
N VAL A 474 7.88 7.66 -16.76
CA VAL A 474 7.50 6.27 -16.54
C VAL A 474 8.33 5.68 -15.41
N ASN A 475 7.70 5.20 -14.35
CA ASN A 475 8.35 4.38 -13.33
C ASN A 475 7.96 2.91 -13.50
N VAL A 476 8.92 2.08 -13.87
CA VAL A 476 8.82 0.63 -13.80
C VAL A 476 9.15 0.19 -12.36
N ALA A 477 8.11 0.14 -11.54
CA ALA A 477 8.22 -0.04 -10.10
C ALA A 477 8.74 -1.43 -9.71
N LYS A 478 9.39 -1.53 -8.55
CA LYS A 478 9.73 -2.83 -7.93
C LYS A 478 8.48 -3.67 -7.70
N THR A 479 8.55 -4.96 -8.04
CA THR A 479 7.46 -5.93 -7.87
C THR A 479 8.01 -7.26 -7.36
N MET A 480 7.15 -8.07 -6.73
CA MET A 480 7.52 -9.40 -6.22
C MET A 480 7.76 -10.42 -7.34
N LYS A 481 7.15 -10.17 -8.51
CA LYS A 481 7.31 -10.97 -9.71
C LYS A 481 8.11 -10.21 -10.75
N ASP A 482 8.94 -10.96 -11.47
CA ASP A 482 9.55 -10.49 -12.69
C ASP A 482 8.48 -10.10 -13.71
N LYS A 483 8.73 -9.01 -14.42
CA LYS A 483 7.81 -8.49 -15.42
C LYS A 483 8.54 -8.09 -16.69
N THR A 484 7.78 -8.09 -17.78
CA THR A 484 8.21 -7.57 -19.07
C THR A 484 7.43 -6.30 -19.35
N VAL A 485 8.13 -5.24 -19.73
CA VAL A 485 7.52 -3.98 -20.14
C VAL A 485 8.00 -3.66 -21.54
N GLU A 486 7.07 -3.62 -22.49
CA GLU A 486 7.36 -3.29 -23.89
C GLU A 486 7.01 -1.83 -24.18
N PHE A 487 7.91 -1.13 -24.85
CA PHE A 487 7.74 0.25 -25.29
C PHE A 487 7.58 0.33 -26.81
N ARG A 488 6.58 1.09 -27.26
CA ARG A 488 6.34 1.44 -28.68
C ARG A 488 6.14 2.94 -28.82
N GLY A 489 6.68 3.54 -29.88
CA GLY A 489 6.59 4.99 -30.10
C GLY A 489 7.51 5.83 -29.21
N THR A 490 7.14 7.08 -28.95
CA THR A 490 8.07 8.05 -28.34
C THR A 490 7.85 8.22 -26.84
N PHE A 491 8.94 8.09 -26.08
CA PHE A 491 9.03 8.37 -24.64
C PHE A 491 10.01 9.52 -24.42
N ASP A 492 9.48 10.74 -24.45
CA ASP A 492 10.20 12.01 -24.39
C ASP A 492 10.52 12.48 -22.96
N LYS A 493 10.14 11.69 -21.96
CA LYS A 493 10.45 11.88 -20.54
C LYS A 493 11.19 10.68 -19.97
N LEU A 494 11.75 10.86 -18.78
CA LEU A 494 12.57 9.86 -18.12
C LEU A 494 11.79 8.58 -17.81
N VAL A 495 12.41 7.44 -18.12
CA VAL A 495 11.97 6.11 -17.67
C VAL A 495 12.85 5.67 -16.50
N THR A 496 12.27 5.50 -15.32
CA THR A 496 12.95 5.01 -14.11
C THR A 496 12.64 3.54 -13.86
N ILE A 497 13.62 2.78 -13.38
CA ILE A 497 13.52 1.36 -13.06
C ILE A 497 13.94 1.15 -11.61
N ASP A 498 13.00 0.66 -10.79
CA ASP A 498 13.16 0.44 -9.35
C ASP A 498 13.29 -1.06 -8.98
N GLY A 499 13.41 -1.97 -9.96
CA GLY A 499 13.54 -3.40 -9.69
C GLY A 499 13.84 -4.24 -10.92
N GLN A 500 13.87 -5.56 -10.74
CA GLN A 500 14.05 -6.53 -11.82
C GLN A 500 12.99 -6.36 -12.92
N VAL A 501 13.44 -6.27 -14.16
CA VAL A 501 12.57 -6.15 -15.33
C VAL A 501 13.27 -6.58 -16.62
N ASN A 502 12.49 -7.15 -17.53
CA ASN A 502 12.87 -7.31 -18.93
C ASN A 502 12.16 -6.23 -19.78
N LEU A 503 12.88 -5.20 -20.19
CA LEU A 503 12.37 -4.21 -21.11
C LEU A 503 12.45 -4.70 -22.55
N LYS A 504 11.41 -4.42 -23.33
CA LYS A 504 11.38 -4.64 -24.77
C LYS A 504 11.13 -3.34 -25.51
N THR A 505 11.77 -3.18 -26.65
CA THR A 505 11.57 -2.01 -27.50
C THR A 505 11.29 -2.45 -28.94
N THR A 506 10.26 -1.87 -29.55
CA THR A 506 10.03 -2.04 -30.99
C THR A 506 10.91 -1.09 -31.79
N ALA A 507 11.06 -1.30 -33.10
CA ALA A 507 11.82 -0.38 -33.97
C ALA A 507 11.29 1.07 -33.97
N SER A 508 10.02 1.28 -33.64
CA SER A 508 9.44 2.63 -33.50
C SER A 508 9.70 3.26 -32.13
N ALA A 509 10.27 2.53 -31.17
CA ALA A 509 10.51 3.01 -29.82
C ALA A 509 11.66 4.01 -29.80
N ASN A 510 11.41 5.21 -29.27
CA ASN A 510 12.41 6.26 -29.07
C ASN A 510 12.36 6.73 -27.61
N ILE A 511 13.36 6.36 -26.80
CA ILE A 511 13.39 6.65 -25.36
C ILE A 511 14.51 7.66 -25.06
N ILE A 512 14.18 8.79 -24.44
CA ILE A 512 15.17 9.85 -24.17
C ILE A 512 16.16 9.51 -23.05
N GLY A 513 15.75 8.69 -22.08
CA GLY A 513 16.59 8.36 -20.93
C GLY A 513 16.03 7.21 -20.13
N ILE A 514 16.90 6.30 -19.72
CA ILE A 514 16.58 5.23 -18.75
C ILE A 514 17.45 5.42 -17.51
N LEU A 515 16.82 5.50 -16.33
CA LEU A 515 17.48 5.52 -15.03
C LEU A 515 17.20 4.24 -14.26
N VAL A 516 18.23 3.44 -14.01
CA VAL A 516 18.18 2.33 -13.05
C VAL A 516 18.58 2.88 -11.68
N SER A 517 17.58 3.12 -10.84
CA SER A 517 17.70 3.87 -9.57
C SER A 517 18.09 2.96 -8.40
N SER A 518 17.43 1.81 -8.28
CA SER A 518 17.50 0.93 -7.13
C SER A 518 17.15 -0.49 -7.54
N ILE A 519 18.11 -1.40 -7.52
CA ILE A 519 17.84 -2.84 -7.65
C ILE A 519 18.59 -3.59 -6.55
N ALA A 520 17.99 -4.66 -6.03
CA ALA A 520 18.62 -5.46 -4.99
C ALA A 520 19.76 -6.31 -5.56
N GLN A 521 20.70 -6.71 -4.71
CA GLN A 521 21.80 -7.59 -5.11
C GLN A 521 21.27 -8.86 -5.79
N GLY A 522 21.79 -9.16 -6.98
CA GLY A 522 21.39 -10.33 -7.78
C GLY A 522 20.19 -10.09 -8.71
N GLN A 523 19.53 -8.93 -8.65
CA GLN A 523 18.51 -8.56 -9.62
C GLN A 523 19.11 -8.01 -10.91
N ASN A 524 18.46 -8.31 -12.02
CA ASN A 524 18.91 -7.90 -13.36
C ASN A 524 17.90 -6.98 -14.03
N VAL A 525 18.40 -6.00 -14.77
CA VAL A 525 17.64 -5.26 -15.77
C VAL A 525 18.10 -5.75 -17.13
N SER A 526 17.19 -6.27 -17.93
CA SER A 526 17.45 -6.57 -19.34
C SER A 526 16.73 -5.55 -20.22
N ILE A 527 17.39 -5.11 -21.28
CA ILE A 527 16.78 -4.28 -22.32
C ILE A 527 17.02 -5.00 -23.64
N ASP A 528 15.95 -5.30 -24.38
CA ASP A 528 16.01 -6.01 -25.65
C ASP A 528 15.16 -5.31 -26.73
N GLY A 529 15.39 -5.66 -27.99
CA GLY A 529 14.63 -5.18 -29.15
C GLY A 529 15.38 -4.22 -30.07
N GLU A 530 14.63 -3.48 -30.88
CA GLU A 530 15.18 -2.74 -32.03
C GLU A 530 15.03 -1.21 -31.89
N GLY A 531 14.69 -0.73 -30.69
CA GLY A 531 14.45 0.68 -30.43
C GLY A 531 15.71 1.52 -30.28
N THR A 532 15.51 2.83 -30.29
CA THR A 532 16.56 3.83 -30.00
C THR A 532 16.44 4.31 -28.56
N ILE A 533 17.55 4.33 -27.83
CA ILE A 533 17.67 4.90 -26.48
C ILE A 533 18.76 5.96 -26.50
N LYS A 534 18.46 7.18 -26.05
CA LYS A 534 19.46 8.25 -26.04
C LYS A 534 20.48 8.03 -24.93
N ASN A 535 20.10 7.99 -23.65
CA ASN A 535 21.04 7.76 -22.55
C ASN A 535 20.55 6.69 -21.58
N VAL A 536 21.48 5.99 -20.92
CA VAL A 536 21.17 5.02 -19.86
C VAL A 536 22.05 5.31 -18.64
N GLN A 537 21.45 5.30 -17.45
CA GLN A 537 22.15 5.47 -16.19
C GLN A 537 21.90 4.33 -15.23
N VAL A 538 22.95 3.87 -14.58
CA VAL A 538 22.90 2.81 -13.57
C VAL A 538 23.51 3.33 -12.27
N LYS A 539 22.67 3.92 -11.41
CA LYS A 539 23.04 4.54 -10.13
C LYS A 539 23.14 3.56 -8.96
N ASN A 540 23.20 2.27 -9.25
CA ASN A 540 23.31 1.22 -8.25
C ASN A 540 24.54 0.34 -8.55
N GLU A 541 25.42 0.20 -7.57
CA GLU A 541 26.71 -0.49 -7.72
C GLU A 541 26.59 -2.00 -7.97
N THR A 542 25.49 -2.60 -7.51
CA THR A 542 25.22 -4.04 -7.63
C THR A 542 24.40 -4.38 -8.87
N ALA A 543 23.88 -3.37 -9.54
CA ALA A 543 22.92 -3.53 -10.60
C ALA A 543 23.56 -4.13 -11.85
N LYS A 544 22.98 -5.23 -12.35
CA LYS A 544 23.37 -5.81 -13.63
C LYS A 544 22.44 -5.32 -14.74
N LEU A 545 23.04 -4.80 -15.80
CA LEU A 545 22.34 -4.36 -17.00
C LEU A 545 22.75 -5.24 -18.17
N ASN A 546 21.79 -5.96 -18.75
CA ASN A 546 21.99 -6.81 -19.91
C ASN A 546 21.33 -6.18 -21.13
N ILE A 547 22.15 -5.82 -22.12
CA ILE A 547 21.71 -5.19 -23.38
C ILE A 547 21.63 -6.28 -24.45
N GLY A 548 20.43 -6.52 -24.95
CA GLY A 548 20.09 -7.51 -25.96
C GLY A 548 20.63 -7.14 -27.35
N LYS A 549 20.07 -7.76 -28.40
CA LYS A 549 20.52 -7.58 -29.78
C LYS A 549 19.85 -6.38 -30.46
N ASN A 550 20.53 -5.77 -31.42
CA ASN A 550 19.98 -4.76 -32.34
C ASN A 550 19.45 -3.46 -31.70
N LEU A 551 19.84 -3.13 -30.47
CA LEU A 551 19.51 -1.86 -29.84
C LEU A 551 20.44 -0.74 -30.34
N ASP A 552 19.89 0.47 -30.50
CA ASP A 552 20.65 1.68 -30.82
C ASP A 552 20.73 2.61 -29.60
N ILE A 553 21.84 2.54 -28.86
CA ILE A 553 22.15 3.42 -27.72
C ILE A 553 23.08 4.54 -28.19
N ARG A 554 22.48 5.68 -28.55
CA ARG A 554 23.15 6.80 -29.25
C ARG A 554 24.02 7.68 -28.36
N GLY A 555 23.65 7.81 -27.10
CA GLY A 555 24.40 8.58 -26.11
C GLY A 555 25.28 7.68 -25.26
N VAL A 556 25.54 8.10 -24.03
CA VAL A 556 26.44 7.40 -23.11
C VAL A 556 25.64 6.52 -22.17
N ILE A 557 26.17 5.33 -21.88
CA ILE A 557 25.77 4.55 -20.72
C ILE A 557 26.69 4.93 -19.56
N GLU A 558 26.14 5.52 -18.50
CA GLU A 558 26.90 5.85 -17.29
C GLU A 558 26.52 4.89 -16.17
N ALA A 559 27.50 4.26 -15.54
CA ALA A 559 27.26 3.31 -14.45
C ALA A 559 28.26 3.51 -13.30
N ILE A 560 27.82 3.23 -12.07
CA ILE A 560 28.74 3.16 -10.91
C ILE A 560 29.76 2.05 -11.11
N ASN A 561 29.31 0.91 -11.64
CA ASN A 561 30.16 -0.23 -11.95
C ASN A 561 29.90 -0.70 -13.39
N LYS A 562 30.78 -0.29 -14.32
CA LYS A 562 30.68 -0.67 -15.73
C LYS A 562 30.82 -2.17 -15.98
N ASN A 563 31.46 -2.91 -15.08
CA ASN A 563 31.65 -4.36 -15.23
C ASN A 563 30.35 -5.14 -15.07
N ASN A 564 29.29 -4.50 -14.56
CA ASN A 564 27.96 -5.09 -14.48
C ASN A 564 27.13 -4.85 -15.74
N ILE A 565 27.67 -4.18 -16.75
CA ILE A 565 27.01 -4.01 -18.05
C ILE A 565 27.49 -5.11 -18.98
N SER A 566 26.56 -5.89 -19.50
CA SER A 566 26.80 -6.84 -20.58
C SER A 566 26.02 -6.43 -21.82
N SER A 567 26.58 -6.69 -23.00
CA SER A 567 25.93 -6.39 -24.27
C SER A 567 26.19 -7.48 -25.29
N GLU A 568 25.19 -7.82 -26.08
CA GLU A 568 25.37 -8.71 -27.22
C GLU A 568 25.99 -7.96 -28.41
N ASN A 569 26.87 -8.63 -29.18
CA ASN A 569 27.74 -8.06 -30.24
C ASN A 569 27.01 -7.35 -31.42
N SER A 570 25.68 -7.27 -31.40
CA SER A 570 24.86 -6.70 -32.48
C SER A 570 24.19 -5.36 -32.12
N SER A 571 24.34 -4.89 -30.88
CA SER A 571 23.83 -3.57 -30.47
C SER A 571 24.85 -2.47 -30.69
N ILE A 572 24.37 -1.29 -31.08
CA ILE A 572 25.19 -0.09 -31.25
C ILE A 572 25.22 0.61 -29.89
N ILE A 573 26.40 0.64 -29.26
CA ILE A 573 26.63 1.34 -28.00
C ILE A 573 27.73 2.36 -28.23
N SER A 574 27.37 3.65 -28.15
CA SER A 574 28.32 4.72 -28.47
C SER A 574 29.44 4.84 -27.44
N LYS A 575 29.13 4.70 -26.14
CA LYS A 575 30.12 4.74 -25.05
C LYS A 575 29.56 4.14 -23.76
N VAL A 576 30.43 3.50 -22.98
CA VAL A 576 30.15 3.10 -21.58
C VAL A 576 31.16 3.77 -20.65
N ASP A 577 30.67 4.62 -19.74
CA ASP A 577 31.47 5.35 -18.77
C ASP A 577 31.19 4.86 -17.35
N GLN A 578 32.27 4.72 -16.58
CA GLN A 578 32.17 4.51 -15.14
C GLN A 578 32.24 5.86 -14.42
N LYS A 579 31.22 6.19 -13.63
CA LYS A 579 31.12 7.46 -12.89
C LYS A 579 30.53 7.22 -11.51
N SER A 580 30.91 8.05 -10.53
CA SER A 580 30.19 8.11 -9.26
C SER A 580 28.73 8.56 -9.50
N SER A 581 27.82 8.19 -8.60
CA SER A 581 26.40 8.57 -8.69
C SER A 581 26.18 10.07 -8.94
N ASP A 582 27.05 10.90 -8.35
CA ASP A 582 26.98 12.36 -8.39
C ASP A 582 27.71 12.96 -9.61
N GLY A 583 28.59 12.19 -10.26
CA GLY A 583 29.31 12.61 -11.48
C GLY A 583 28.57 12.30 -12.78
N MET A 584 27.43 11.61 -12.70
CA MET A 584 26.59 11.27 -13.84
C MET A 584 25.90 12.51 -14.42
N THR A 585 25.76 12.56 -15.75
CA THR A 585 25.12 13.67 -16.48
C THR A 585 23.61 13.72 -16.24
N ASP A 586 22.93 14.84 -16.45
CA ASP A 586 21.46 14.83 -16.36
C ASP A 586 20.87 14.24 -17.66
N ILE A 587 20.13 13.14 -17.54
CA ILE A 587 19.47 12.46 -18.67
C ILE A 587 18.03 12.93 -18.90
N GLY A 588 17.52 13.83 -18.04
CA GLY A 588 16.12 14.24 -18.01
C GLY A 588 15.80 15.64 -18.55
N ASN A 589 16.79 16.49 -18.81
CA ASN A 589 16.54 17.87 -19.19
C ASN A 589 17.44 18.35 -20.34
N THR A 590 17.03 18.09 -21.59
CA THR A 590 17.57 18.83 -22.73
C THR A 590 16.47 19.64 -23.39
N THR A 591 16.41 20.93 -23.09
CA THR A 591 15.97 21.93 -24.06
C THR A 591 17.00 21.99 -25.20
N PRO A 592 16.59 22.22 -26.47
CA PRO A 592 17.52 22.31 -27.59
C PRO A 592 18.27 23.65 -27.58
N GLY A 593 19.62 23.60 -27.57
CA GLY A 593 20.49 24.70 -28.01
C GLY A 593 21.38 25.32 -26.93
N GLY A 594 22.70 25.23 -27.11
CA GLY A 594 23.68 25.99 -26.32
C GLY A 594 25.08 25.40 -26.36
N THR A 595 26.03 26.15 -26.91
CA THR A 595 27.40 25.78 -27.31
C THR A 595 28.42 25.61 -26.18
N ASN A 596 29.48 24.86 -26.51
CA ASN A 596 30.77 24.66 -25.82
C ASN A 596 31.28 25.84 -24.96
N GLY A 597 31.84 25.49 -23.80
CA GLY A 597 32.78 26.31 -23.03
C GLY A 597 33.77 25.42 -22.27
N SER A 598 35.02 25.39 -22.74
CA SER A 598 36.17 24.74 -22.10
C SER A 598 36.63 25.57 -20.89
N GLY A 599 36.86 24.92 -19.75
CA GLY A 599 37.55 25.52 -18.60
C GLY A 599 38.04 24.44 -17.63
N ASN A 600 39.34 24.16 -17.69
CA ASN A 600 40.05 23.25 -16.78
C ASN A 600 40.47 24.02 -15.52
N SER A 601 40.03 23.60 -14.33
CA SER A 601 40.70 23.95 -13.07
C SER A 601 40.21 23.12 -11.88
N GLY A 602 41.15 22.43 -11.22
CA GLY A 602 41.17 22.27 -9.77
C GLY A 602 40.39 21.09 -9.19
N GLY A 603 41.13 20.10 -8.67
CA GLY A 603 40.57 19.00 -7.90
C GLY A 603 39.85 19.46 -6.62
N GLY A 604 38.78 18.76 -6.27
CA GLY A 604 38.02 18.98 -5.05
C GLY A 604 36.82 18.05 -5.00
N VAL A 605 36.93 17.00 -4.20
CA VAL A 605 35.81 16.16 -3.77
C VAL A 605 34.85 17.02 -2.93
N THR A 606 33.51 16.92 -3.09
CA THR A 606 32.51 16.67 -2.00
C THR A 606 31.03 16.91 -2.38
N TYR A 607 30.20 16.32 -1.51
CA TYR A 607 28.82 15.84 -1.62
C TYR A 607 27.75 16.78 -1.01
N THR A 608 26.49 16.47 -1.39
CA THR A 608 25.16 16.70 -0.77
C THR A 608 24.75 18.08 -0.26
N ASP A 609 23.69 18.59 -0.89
CA ASP A 609 22.86 19.75 -0.57
C ASP A 609 22.46 19.86 0.91
N ILE A 610 23.12 20.77 1.64
CA ILE A 610 22.87 21.07 3.05
C ILE A 610 21.45 21.62 3.29
N THR A 611 20.78 22.13 2.25
CA THR A 611 19.39 22.62 2.27
C THR A 611 18.42 21.49 2.53
N LYS A 612 18.67 20.29 1.98
CA LYS A 612 17.86 19.09 2.25
C LYS A 612 18.02 18.60 3.69
N VAL A 613 19.19 18.79 4.28
CA VAL A 613 19.46 18.38 5.66
C VAL A 613 18.72 19.31 6.63
N VAL A 614 18.82 20.63 6.46
CA VAL A 614 18.15 21.61 7.35
C VAL A 614 16.62 21.59 7.19
N SER A 615 16.12 21.52 5.95
CA SER A 615 14.67 21.37 5.72
C SER A 615 14.15 20.04 6.26
N GLY A 616 14.89 18.93 6.10
CA GLY A 616 14.53 17.62 6.66
C GLY A 616 14.54 17.58 8.20
N LEU A 617 15.38 18.37 8.87
CA LEU A 617 15.49 18.39 10.34
C LEU A 617 14.29 19.04 11.04
N TYR A 618 13.69 20.08 10.46
CA TYR A 618 12.67 20.91 11.14
C TYR A 618 11.27 20.85 10.51
N LYS A 619 11.15 20.36 9.27
CA LYS A 619 9.88 20.32 8.49
C LYS A 619 8.76 19.57 9.19
N ASP A 620 8.99 18.34 9.59
CA ASP A 620 7.93 17.48 10.10
C ASP A 620 7.46 17.93 11.49
N ARG A 621 8.38 18.48 12.30
CA ARG A 621 8.10 18.97 13.66
C ARG A 621 7.40 20.33 13.68
N ILE A 622 7.73 21.24 12.77
CA ILE A 622 7.02 22.51 12.61
C ILE A 622 5.60 22.25 12.07
N ALA A 623 5.45 21.32 11.13
CA ALA A 623 4.14 20.92 10.61
C ALA A 623 3.25 20.31 11.70
N GLU A 624 3.80 19.43 12.54
CA GLU A 624 3.09 18.79 13.65
C GLU A 624 2.73 19.80 14.77
N TYR A 625 3.62 20.76 15.06
CA TYR A 625 3.37 21.81 16.05
C TYR A 625 2.32 22.84 15.58
N LEU A 626 2.33 23.24 14.30
CA LEU A 626 1.32 24.13 13.71
C LEU A 626 -0.07 23.45 13.63
N ALA A 627 -0.10 22.13 13.37
CA ALA A 627 -1.33 21.34 13.43
C ALA A 627 -1.92 21.28 14.84
N ALA A 628 -1.08 21.30 15.88
CA ALA A 628 -1.50 21.32 17.28
C ALA A 628 -1.85 22.74 17.81
N HIS A 629 -1.49 23.82 17.10
CA HIS A 629 -1.67 25.21 17.55
C HIS A 629 -2.26 26.09 16.42
N PRO A 630 -3.57 25.98 16.12
CA PRO A 630 -4.21 26.54 14.91
C PRO A 630 -4.13 28.07 14.79
N ASN A 631 -3.97 28.76 15.92
CA ASN A 631 -3.91 30.22 15.98
C ASN A 631 -2.58 30.80 15.46
N LEU A 632 -1.55 29.97 15.24
CA LEU A 632 -0.28 30.36 14.64
C LEU A 632 -0.29 30.27 13.10
N ASN A 633 -1.30 29.61 12.53
CA ASN A 633 -1.39 29.31 11.10
C ASN A 633 -1.68 30.57 10.23
N SER A 634 -2.06 31.69 10.86
CA SER A 634 -2.21 32.99 10.21
C SER A 634 -0.88 33.71 9.97
N ASP A 635 0.17 33.38 10.72
CA ASP A 635 1.46 34.09 10.72
C ASP A 635 2.64 33.21 10.25
N ILE A 636 2.47 31.90 10.17
CA ILE A 636 3.49 30.94 9.69
C ILE A 636 2.80 29.82 8.90
N SER A 637 3.26 29.52 7.67
CA SER A 637 2.67 28.47 6.82
C SER A 637 3.72 27.64 6.08
N VAL A 638 3.76 26.32 6.30
CA VAL A 638 4.65 25.38 5.59
C VAL A 638 3.90 24.78 4.39
N THR A 639 4.52 24.75 3.19
CA THR A 639 3.92 24.13 2.00
C THR A 639 4.63 22.83 1.61
N THR A 640 3.86 21.85 1.14
CA THR A 640 4.33 20.52 0.76
C THR A 640 5.04 20.56 -0.60
N GLY A 641 6.33 20.89 -0.55
CA GLY A 641 7.26 20.92 -1.68
C GLY A 641 8.59 21.51 -1.22
N ASP A 642 9.39 20.72 -0.50
CA ASP A 642 10.79 20.96 -0.07
C ASP A 642 11.20 22.34 0.46
N THR A 643 10.26 23.23 0.82
CA THR A 643 10.57 24.62 1.21
C THR A 643 9.74 25.06 2.42
N ILE A 644 10.43 25.58 3.45
CA ILE A 644 9.79 26.29 4.57
C ILE A 644 9.69 27.76 4.19
N VAL A 645 8.51 28.35 4.31
CA VAL A 645 8.37 29.80 4.18
C VAL A 645 7.55 30.40 5.33
N VAL A 646 7.99 31.54 5.82
CA VAL A 646 7.39 32.26 6.95
C VAL A 646 6.64 33.48 6.41
N LYS A 647 5.41 33.72 6.90
CA LYS A 647 4.48 34.66 6.28
C LYS A 647 3.89 35.62 7.31
N ILE A 648 4.51 36.77 7.52
CA ILE A 648 4.07 37.74 8.54
C ILE A 648 3.28 38.86 7.87
N ASN A 649 2.03 39.06 8.29
CA ASN A 649 1.21 40.25 8.00
C ASN A 649 1.14 40.68 6.51
N ASN A 650 0.89 39.72 5.60
CA ASN A 650 0.49 40.00 4.21
C ASN A 650 1.49 40.82 3.33
N GLN A 651 2.81 40.69 3.53
CA GLN A 651 3.85 41.19 2.60
C GLN A 651 4.75 40.05 2.07
N ASN A 652 5.44 40.29 0.95
CA ASN A 652 6.12 39.25 0.16
C ASN A 652 7.51 38.78 0.70
N TRP A 653 7.97 37.65 0.14
CA TRP A 653 8.71 36.52 0.74
C TRP A 653 10.23 36.56 0.58
N THR A 654 10.96 35.75 1.36
CA THR A 654 12.18 35.07 0.90
C THR A 654 12.19 33.66 1.48
N SER A 655 12.39 32.63 0.65
CA SER A 655 12.47 31.26 1.15
C SER A 655 13.79 31.01 1.89
N ILE A 656 13.81 30.08 2.84
CA ILE A 656 15.09 29.63 3.45
C ILE A 656 16.03 29.11 2.35
N SER A 657 15.51 28.51 1.28
CA SER A 657 16.31 28.09 0.13
C SER A 657 16.92 29.25 -0.67
N GLU A 658 16.28 30.42 -0.72
CA GLU A 658 16.78 31.63 -1.40
C GLU A 658 17.85 32.38 -0.61
N LEU A 659 17.81 32.35 0.72
CA LEU A 659 18.87 32.89 1.59
C LEU A 659 20.22 32.17 1.42
N PHE A 660 20.21 30.96 0.84
CA PHE A 660 21.38 30.10 0.61
C PHE A 660 21.54 29.67 -0.86
N ALA A 661 20.78 30.28 -1.78
CA ALA A 661 20.87 30.00 -3.22
C ALA A 661 22.07 30.71 -3.87
N ASN A 662 23.26 30.13 -3.67
CA ASN A 662 24.45 30.13 -4.54
C ASN A 662 25.68 29.76 -3.70
N ALA A 663 25.66 28.57 -3.09
CA ALA A 663 26.77 28.06 -2.30
C ALA A 663 27.78 27.31 -3.20
N GLN A 664 28.61 28.07 -3.90
CA GLN A 664 29.91 27.59 -4.37
C GLN A 664 30.97 28.52 -3.77
N ASN A 665 31.79 27.98 -2.86
CA ASN A 665 32.99 28.58 -2.24
C ASN A 665 32.85 29.61 -1.11
N ASP A 666 32.03 29.36 -0.09
CA ASP A 666 31.92 30.31 1.02
C ASP A 666 32.92 30.00 2.17
N ASP A 667 33.76 30.99 2.50
CA ASP A 667 34.69 30.96 3.63
C ASP A 667 33.97 30.97 4.99
N ILE A 668 34.72 30.71 6.08
CA ILE A 668 34.18 30.70 7.44
C ILE A 668 33.48 32.02 7.84
N GLY A 669 33.87 33.15 7.23
CA GLY A 669 33.24 34.45 7.45
C GLY A 669 31.84 34.53 6.85
N THR A 670 31.64 33.93 5.68
CA THR A 670 30.35 33.86 5.00
C THR A 670 29.38 32.91 5.71
N ILE A 671 29.88 31.78 6.24
CA ILE A 671 29.11 30.88 7.10
C ILE A 671 28.61 31.62 8.35
N LYS A 672 29.49 32.36 9.02
CA LYS A 672 29.13 33.18 10.19
C LYS A 672 28.12 34.28 9.85
N SER A 673 28.26 34.95 8.71
CA SER A 673 27.32 36.01 8.28
C SER A 673 25.90 35.48 8.07
N ARG A 674 25.76 34.29 7.50
CA ARG A 674 24.45 33.65 7.26
C ARG A 674 23.83 33.09 8.53
N LEU A 675 24.63 32.48 9.41
CA LEU A 675 24.18 32.06 10.73
C LEU A 675 23.72 33.27 11.57
N ASN A 676 24.39 34.42 11.46
CA ASN A 676 23.94 35.67 12.10
C ASN A 676 22.61 36.19 11.51
N THR A 677 22.39 36.03 10.21
CA THR A 677 21.12 36.40 9.57
C THR A 677 19.98 35.51 10.06
N LEU A 678 20.22 34.20 10.18
CA LEU A 678 19.28 33.25 10.76
C LEU A 678 18.98 33.57 12.23
N GLN A 679 20.02 33.88 13.03
CA GLN A 679 19.85 34.30 14.42
C GLN A 679 18.97 35.54 14.53
N GLY A 680 19.18 36.55 13.67
CA GLY A 680 18.35 37.77 13.66
C GLY A 680 16.87 37.50 13.35
N ILE A 681 16.57 36.52 12.49
CA ILE A 681 15.19 36.10 12.19
C ILE A 681 14.57 35.40 13.41
N LEU A 682 15.35 34.57 14.13
CA LEU A 682 14.89 33.91 15.36
C LEU A 682 14.68 34.91 16.51
N ASP A 683 15.54 35.94 16.60
CA ASP A 683 15.48 36.97 17.65
C ASP A 683 14.34 37.96 17.49
N LEU A 684 14.04 38.35 16.25
CA LEU A 684 12.92 39.24 15.92
C LEU A 684 11.56 38.63 16.33
N HIS A 685 11.53 37.31 16.56
CA HIS A 685 10.36 36.58 17.05
C HIS A 685 10.42 36.19 18.53
N THR A 686 11.54 36.42 19.22
CA THR A 686 11.63 36.32 20.68
C THR A 686 11.48 37.68 21.33
N VAL A 687 10.32 38.32 21.15
CA VAL A 687 9.75 39.16 22.20
C VAL A 687 8.46 38.50 22.67
N GLY A 688 8.64 37.45 23.48
CA GLY A 688 7.68 37.05 24.51
C GLY A 688 6.75 35.86 24.23
N ASN A 689 7.09 34.73 24.85
CA ASN A 689 6.19 33.76 25.48
C ASN A 689 5.94 32.39 24.80
N ILE A 690 6.99 31.74 24.28
CA ILE A 690 6.98 30.27 24.20
C ILE A 690 7.75 29.72 25.40
N LYS A 691 7.06 28.95 26.26
CA LYS A 691 7.64 28.29 27.44
C LYS A 691 7.42 26.79 27.37
N VAL A 692 8.46 26.02 27.69
CA VAL A 692 8.45 24.55 27.77
C VAL A 692 8.85 24.16 29.19
N GLY A 693 7.95 23.55 29.95
CA GLY A 693 8.20 23.19 31.36
C GLY A 693 8.46 24.38 32.29
N GLY A 694 8.03 25.59 31.92
CA GLY A 694 8.23 26.82 32.70
C GLY A 694 9.45 27.65 32.30
N ALA A 695 10.43 27.08 31.58
CA ALA A 695 11.55 27.79 30.97
C ALA A 695 11.18 28.32 29.58
N SER A 696 11.78 29.43 29.13
CA SER A 696 11.61 29.89 27.75
C SER A 696 12.22 28.90 26.76
N LEU A 697 11.68 28.84 25.54
CA LEU A 697 12.17 27.92 24.51
C LEU A 697 13.70 28.04 24.26
N PRO A 698 14.30 29.25 24.23
CA PRO A 698 15.75 29.40 24.14
C PRO A 698 16.51 28.80 25.34
N GLU A 699 16.02 28.99 26.57
CA GLU A 699 16.63 28.42 27.79
C GLU A 699 16.54 26.88 27.81
N TYR A 700 15.43 26.33 27.32
CA TYR A 700 15.24 24.88 27.25
C TYR A 700 16.20 24.22 26.24
N ILE A 701 16.42 24.85 25.08
CA ILE A 701 17.35 24.35 24.05
C ILE A 701 18.81 24.47 24.51
N GLN A 702 19.15 25.55 25.21
CA GLN A 702 20.48 25.78 25.76
C GLN A 702 20.88 24.73 26.81
N GLN A 703 19.94 24.31 27.67
CA GLN A 703 20.19 23.22 28.64
C GLN A 703 20.50 21.88 27.98
N LEU A 704 19.95 21.63 26.80
CA LEU A 704 20.19 20.39 26.04
C LEU A 704 21.51 20.46 25.24
N TYR A 705 21.86 21.64 24.72
CA TYR A 705 23.00 21.85 23.83
C TYR A 705 23.86 23.06 24.21
N PRO A 706 24.46 23.06 25.42
CA PRO A 706 25.15 24.22 25.98
C PRO A 706 26.42 24.64 25.22
N ALA A 707 26.94 23.78 24.33
CA ALA A 707 28.11 24.07 23.51
C ALA A 707 27.77 24.80 22.20
N ASP A 708 26.55 24.64 21.70
CA ASP A 708 26.12 25.17 20.41
C ASP A 708 25.19 26.39 20.56
N PHE A 709 24.85 26.74 21.81
CA PHE A 709 24.03 27.90 22.16
C PHE A 709 24.70 28.71 23.27
N THR A 710 24.59 30.03 23.21
CA THR A 710 25.09 30.97 24.23
C THR A 710 24.18 31.00 25.45
N GLU A 711 24.64 31.54 26.58
CA GLU A 711 23.91 31.52 27.87
C GLU A 711 22.53 32.19 27.84
N ASP A 712 22.29 33.07 26.86
CA ASP A 712 21.01 33.73 26.59
C ASP A 712 20.13 32.98 25.56
N GLY A 713 20.50 31.75 25.19
CA GLY A 713 19.71 30.86 24.33
C GLY A 713 19.82 31.15 22.83
N ARG A 714 20.78 31.97 22.41
CA ARG A 714 21.08 32.26 21.00
C ARG A 714 22.09 31.24 20.45
N LEU A 715 22.20 31.12 19.13
CA LEU A 715 23.19 30.25 18.49
C LEU A 715 24.61 30.72 18.81
N ASN A 716 25.48 29.79 19.18
CA ASN A 716 26.92 30.06 19.30
C ASN A 716 27.59 29.96 17.93
N ILE A 717 27.40 31.03 17.14
CA ILE A 717 27.74 31.14 15.72
C ILE A 717 29.19 30.76 15.43
N ASP A 718 30.11 31.18 16.28
CA ASP A 718 31.54 30.94 16.10
C ASP A 718 31.93 29.49 16.32
N VAL A 719 31.33 28.84 17.33
CA VAL A 719 31.57 27.43 17.65
C VAL A 719 30.97 26.53 16.57
N ILE A 720 29.75 26.82 16.14
CA ILE A 720 29.07 26.07 15.08
C ILE A 720 29.81 26.22 13.76
N ALA A 721 30.14 27.45 13.34
CA ALA A 721 30.87 27.69 12.09
C ALA A 721 32.26 27.02 12.09
N SER A 722 32.95 27.00 13.24
CA SER A 722 34.29 26.38 13.35
C SER A 722 34.22 24.86 13.34
N LYS A 723 33.23 24.23 13.97
CA LYS A 723 33.04 22.76 13.95
C LYS A 723 32.63 22.26 12.56
N ILE A 724 31.79 23.03 11.87
CA ILE A 724 31.41 22.77 10.46
C ILE A 724 32.66 22.88 9.55
N ALA A 725 33.46 23.94 9.73
CA ALA A 725 34.69 24.11 8.97
C ALA A 725 35.75 23.03 9.29
N ALA A 726 35.77 22.51 10.52
CA ALA A 726 36.71 21.49 10.99
C ALA A 726 36.27 20.04 10.72
N LYS A 727 35.09 19.81 10.13
CA LYS A 727 34.54 18.47 9.81
C LYS A 727 34.41 17.57 11.05
N ASP A 728 33.88 18.11 12.14
CA ASP A 728 33.71 17.40 13.42
C ASP A 728 32.73 16.19 13.26
N PRO A 729 33.16 14.95 13.54
CA PRO A 729 32.33 13.73 13.38
C PRO A 729 31.09 13.69 14.26
N SER A 730 31.02 14.50 15.32
CA SER A 730 29.84 14.60 16.18
C SER A 730 28.59 15.10 15.43
N TYR A 731 28.77 15.66 14.22
CA TYR A 731 27.70 16.13 13.36
C TYR A 731 27.22 15.13 12.29
N GLU A 732 27.96 14.05 11.99
CA GLU A 732 27.50 13.00 11.04
C GLU A 732 26.34 12.16 11.59
N ASN A 733 26.15 12.16 12.91
CA ASN A 733 25.05 11.47 13.60
C ASN A 733 24.40 12.36 14.67
N PHE A 734 24.43 13.69 14.48
CA PHE A 734 23.75 14.63 15.36
C PHE A 734 22.28 14.25 15.51
N ASN A 735 21.61 13.94 14.40
CA ASN A 735 20.21 13.51 14.38
C ASN A 735 19.96 12.30 15.31
N ALA A 736 20.76 11.23 15.21
CA ALA A 736 20.60 10.04 16.04
C ALA A 736 20.94 10.28 17.52
N ASN A 737 21.96 11.08 17.84
CA ASN A 737 22.35 11.37 19.23
C ASN A 737 21.44 12.40 19.93
N LEU A 738 20.93 13.39 19.20
CA LEU A 738 19.92 14.35 19.64
C LEU A 738 18.59 13.64 19.92
N ILE A 739 18.14 12.84 18.93
CA ILE A 739 16.90 12.08 18.99
C ILE A 739 17.00 11.05 20.10
N ASN A 740 18.10 10.30 20.23
CA ASN A 740 18.24 9.30 21.30
C ASN A 740 18.34 9.93 22.69
N LYS A 741 18.97 11.11 22.87
CA LYS A 741 19.06 11.78 24.18
C LYS A 741 17.77 12.48 24.61
N ILE A 742 17.05 13.11 23.67
CA ILE A 742 15.70 13.64 23.90
C ILE A 742 14.71 12.49 24.20
N THR A 743 14.86 11.36 23.51
CA THR A 743 14.03 10.16 23.75
C THR A 743 14.38 9.47 25.07
N SER A 744 15.66 9.42 25.47
CA SER A 744 16.06 8.84 26.76
C SER A 744 15.73 9.73 27.97
N ALA A 745 15.70 11.06 27.82
CA ALA A 745 15.18 11.96 28.85
C ALA A 745 13.67 11.77 29.09
N ASN A 746 12.95 11.23 28.10
CA ASN A 746 11.54 10.86 28.19
C ASN A 746 11.31 9.54 28.96
N SER A 747 12.35 8.73 29.17
CA SER A 747 12.24 7.45 29.93
C SER A 747 12.32 7.63 31.45
N THR A 748 12.80 8.78 31.93
CA THR A 748 12.75 9.16 33.36
C THR A 748 11.45 9.87 33.76
N LEU A 749 10.54 10.12 32.82
CA LEU A 749 9.25 10.78 33.08
C LEU A 749 8.06 9.83 33.17
N VAL A 750 8.28 8.51 33.24
CA VAL A 750 7.19 7.59 33.59
C VAL A 750 7.60 6.62 34.69
N GLY A 751 7.10 6.90 35.90
CA GLY A 751 6.72 5.87 36.87
C GLY A 751 6.20 6.46 38.19
N PRO A 752 5.11 5.95 38.79
CA PRO A 752 4.31 4.78 38.38
C PRO A 752 2.87 5.14 37.94
N SER A 753 2.35 4.31 37.04
CA SER A 753 0.98 3.76 36.94
C SER A 753 -0.18 4.63 37.45
N VAL A 754 -1.27 4.87 36.71
CA VAL A 754 -2.25 3.83 36.29
C VAL A 754 -3.04 4.26 35.03
N SER A 755 -3.29 3.27 34.15
CA SER A 755 -4.43 3.09 33.20
C SER A 755 -4.86 4.22 32.27
N GLY A 756 -4.79 3.94 30.96
CA GLY A 756 -5.50 4.71 29.94
C GLY A 756 -6.97 4.30 29.76
N SER A 757 -7.75 5.16 29.11
CA SER A 757 -8.48 4.87 27.86
C SER A 757 -9.38 6.04 27.47
N VAL A 758 -9.47 6.32 26.17
CA VAL A 758 -10.56 7.10 25.56
C VAL A 758 -11.57 6.09 25.03
N SER A 759 -12.81 6.13 25.51
CA SER A 759 -14.02 6.06 24.69
C SER A 759 -15.26 6.38 25.53
N PHE A 760 -16.19 7.12 24.95
CA PHE A 760 -17.48 7.45 25.56
C PHE A 760 -18.41 6.24 25.48
N GLU A 761 -18.70 5.61 26.61
CA GLU A 761 -20.05 5.18 27.01
C GLU A 761 -20.18 5.32 28.53
N GLY A 762 -20.99 6.29 28.97
CA GLY A 762 -21.50 6.46 30.33
C GLY A 762 -20.51 6.45 31.52
N GLN A 763 -19.90 7.60 31.87
CA GLN A 763 -19.73 8.03 33.28
C GLN A 763 -19.23 9.48 33.44
N THR A 764 -19.64 10.09 34.57
CA THR A 764 -19.61 11.51 34.95
C THR A 764 -18.22 12.17 34.92
N ILE A 765 -18.12 13.32 34.26
CA ILE A 765 -16.90 14.16 34.25
C ILE A 765 -16.92 15.08 35.48
N SER A 766 -15.96 14.93 36.38
CA SER A 766 -15.75 15.85 37.50
C SER A 766 -14.84 17.00 37.08
N VAL A 767 -15.42 18.06 36.52
CA VAL A 767 -14.74 19.36 36.39
C VAL A 767 -15.09 20.19 37.61
N ALA A 768 -14.10 20.78 38.29
CA ALA A 768 -14.36 21.68 39.42
C ALA A 768 -15.04 22.96 38.90
N VAL A 769 -16.35 23.05 39.05
CA VAL A 769 -17.14 24.21 38.61
C VAL A 769 -17.06 25.28 39.67
N ASP A 770 -16.43 26.40 39.35
CA ASP A 770 -16.32 27.53 40.26
C ASP A 770 -17.62 28.32 40.34
N LYS A 771 -18.29 28.50 39.20
CA LYS A 771 -19.53 29.29 39.15
C LYS A 771 -20.38 28.85 37.96
N ILE A 772 -21.71 28.86 38.12
CA ILE A 772 -22.65 28.72 37.00
C ILE A 772 -23.56 29.93 37.01
N ALA A 773 -23.74 30.55 35.85
CA ALA A 773 -24.71 31.60 35.64
C ALA A 773 -25.74 31.19 34.58
N LYS A 774 -27.02 31.48 34.81
CA LYS A 774 -28.10 31.37 33.82
C LYS A 774 -28.55 32.77 33.44
N ASP A 775 -28.55 33.08 32.16
CA ASP A 775 -28.94 34.39 31.61
C ASP A 775 -28.21 35.56 32.32
N GLY A 776 -26.95 35.34 32.70
CA GLY A 776 -26.09 36.31 33.39
C GLY A 776 -26.19 36.34 34.92
N GLN A 777 -27.17 35.66 35.54
CA GLN A 777 -27.29 35.58 37.01
C GLN A 777 -26.60 34.33 37.55
N THR A 778 -25.78 34.48 38.59
CA THR A 778 -25.09 33.33 39.22
C THR A 778 -26.08 32.49 40.01
N ILE A 779 -26.20 31.22 39.64
CA ILE A 779 -27.12 30.26 40.24
C ILE A 779 -26.42 29.20 41.09
N TYR A 780 -25.09 29.12 40.97
CA TYR A 780 -24.25 28.24 41.76
C TYR A 780 -22.84 28.83 41.84
N HIS A 781 -22.19 28.73 43.00
CA HIS A 781 -20.78 29.06 43.16
C HIS A 781 -20.11 28.10 44.15
N SER A 782 -18.90 27.65 43.83
CA SER A 782 -18.09 26.73 44.65
C SER A 782 -17.70 27.30 46.02
N ALA A 783 -17.71 28.63 46.18
CA ALA A 783 -17.40 29.31 47.44
C ALA A 783 -18.64 29.50 48.33
N TRP A 784 -19.85 29.24 47.83
CA TRP A 784 -21.06 29.28 48.63
C TRP A 784 -21.22 27.95 49.38
N SER A 785 -21.75 28.02 50.60
CA SER A 785 -22.10 26.81 51.33
C SER A 785 -23.21 26.03 50.62
N GLN A 786 -23.32 24.75 50.96
CA GLN A 786 -24.33 23.88 50.37
C GLN A 786 -25.77 24.38 50.60
N GLU A 787 -26.06 24.95 51.78
CA GLU A 787 -27.39 25.50 52.11
C GLU A 787 -27.71 26.76 51.30
N GLU A 788 -26.72 27.61 51.01
CA GLU A 788 -26.86 28.82 50.20
C GLU A 788 -27.14 28.48 48.72
N ASN A 789 -26.38 27.52 48.16
CA ASN A 789 -26.62 27.01 46.81
C ASN A 789 -28.03 26.40 46.67
N LEU A 790 -28.48 25.62 47.66
CA LEU A 790 -29.81 24.98 47.66
C LEU A 790 -30.96 25.97 47.88
N LYS A 791 -30.79 27.01 48.71
CA LYS A 791 -31.79 28.10 48.87
C LYS A 791 -32.00 28.87 47.58
N PHE A 792 -30.96 29.08 46.78
CA PHE A 792 -31.09 29.77 45.49
C PHE A 792 -31.87 28.93 44.46
N LEU A 793 -31.54 27.64 44.36
CA LEU A 793 -32.22 26.73 43.43
C LEU A 793 -33.71 26.53 43.79
N SER A 794 -34.04 26.45 45.08
CA SER A 794 -35.43 26.31 45.54
C SER A 794 -36.26 27.59 45.38
N LYS A 795 -35.66 28.77 45.54
CA LYS A 795 -36.34 30.07 45.38
C LYS A 795 -36.70 30.42 43.93
N ASN A 796 -36.03 29.81 42.95
CA ASN A 796 -36.24 30.06 41.52
C ASN A 796 -37.11 29.00 40.80
N ASN A 797 -37.69 28.05 41.55
CA ASN A 797 -38.68 27.08 41.07
C ASN A 797 -38.33 26.48 39.69
N VAL A 798 -37.09 26.00 39.53
CA VAL A 798 -36.47 25.64 38.24
C VAL A 798 -37.08 24.37 37.65
N SER A 799 -38.30 24.49 37.15
CA SER A 799 -38.96 23.49 36.32
C SER A 799 -38.59 23.66 34.84
N ASP A 800 -38.15 24.86 34.46
CA ASP A 800 -37.65 25.15 33.12
C ASP A 800 -36.13 25.35 33.13
N ILE A 801 -35.43 24.34 32.61
CA ILE A 801 -33.97 24.31 32.48
C ILE A 801 -33.49 24.85 31.13
N THR A 802 -34.40 25.30 30.26
CA THR A 802 -34.02 25.91 28.98
C THR A 802 -33.49 27.33 29.19
N GLY A 803 -32.59 27.78 28.33
CA GLY A 803 -31.93 29.09 28.44
C GLY A 803 -30.41 29.00 28.22
N LEU A 804 -29.75 30.17 28.27
CA LEU A 804 -28.30 30.23 28.07
C LEU A 804 -27.58 30.17 29.42
N TYR A 805 -26.76 29.16 29.59
CA TYR A 805 -25.93 28.95 30.77
C TYR A 805 -24.48 29.30 30.46
N THR A 806 -23.80 29.83 31.46
CA THR A 806 -22.37 30.11 31.43
C THR A 806 -21.73 29.44 32.64
N ILE A 807 -20.87 28.46 32.39
CA ILE A 807 -20.17 27.69 33.41
C ILE A 807 -18.73 28.20 33.46
N TYR A 808 -18.27 28.53 34.65
CA TYR A 808 -16.93 29.04 34.93
C TYR A 808 -16.15 27.97 35.69
N SER A 809 -14.95 27.65 35.22
CA SER A 809 -14.03 26.70 35.86
C SER A 809 -12.59 27.19 35.62
N GLY A 810 -11.98 27.72 36.68
CA GLY A 810 -10.78 28.54 36.61
C GLY A 810 -11.00 29.76 35.70
N ASN A 811 -10.06 29.98 34.79
CA ASN A 811 -10.16 31.05 33.78
C ASN A 811 -11.01 30.64 32.56
N ASN A 812 -11.51 29.40 32.51
CA ASN A 812 -12.30 28.92 31.39
C ASN A 812 -13.76 29.29 31.56
N ILE A 813 -14.37 29.75 30.48
CA ILE A 813 -15.78 30.11 30.41
C ILE A 813 -16.42 29.28 29.31
N ILE A 814 -17.40 28.46 29.68
CA ILE A 814 -18.15 27.62 28.75
C ILE A 814 -19.58 28.15 28.67
N LYS A 815 -20.05 28.46 27.47
CA LYS A 815 -21.44 28.86 27.24
C LYS A 815 -22.23 27.69 26.64
N VAL A 816 -23.36 27.37 27.25
CA VAL A 816 -24.22 26.23 26.90
C VAL A 816 -25.64 26.74 26.71
N GLN A 817 -26.18 26.63 25.50
CA GLN A 817 -27.60 26.87 25.26
C GLN A 817 -28.37 25.57 25.49
N ILE A 818 -29.31 25.56 26.43
CA ILE A 818 -30.21 24.44 26.66
C ILE A 818 -31.53 24.78 25.97
N THR A 819 -31.96 23.94 25.01
CA THR A 819 -33.27 24.05 24.35
C THR A 819 -34.16 22.89 24.78
N LYS A 820 -35.47 23.07 24.61
CA LYS A 820 -36.49 22.09 25.04
C LYS A 820 -36.47 20.82 24.21
#